data_AF-A0A4Q3XN03-F1
#
_entry.id   AF-A0A4Q3XN03-F1
#
_cell.length_a   1.000
_cell.length_b   1.000
_cell.length_c   1.000
_cell.angle_alpha   90.00
_cell.angle_beta   90.00
_cell.angle_gamma   90.00
#
_symmetry.space_group_name_H-M   'P 1'
#
loop_
_entity.id
_entity.type
_entity.pdbx_description
1 polymer ?
#
loop_
_entity_poly.entity_id
_entity_poly.type
_entity_poly.pdbx_seq_one_letter_code
_entity_poly.pdbx_strand_id
1 'polypeptide(L)'
;MWWPSTPSSRGAASAVTSPRSGWHTCGTRQFGRSSCTSRATTSRRSPPTAVADSSGLRRTSCTPGPDRPDTMGAMDAVEQKTEHDAEQDAQSTPAATAETDAHAPAASDVALARMAERAQRARGSNGRFIRSAETGADDATGELPDDRFLDREVSWLQFNERVLELANDPEVPLLERVRFLTIFASNLDEFFMVRVAGLKRRIAAGIAVRSASGLEPREVLDAISQAAHELMDQHAFAFHEVIRTALLDEGISILRPDQLTEPELAHVDTYFQERIYPVLTPLAVDPAHPFPYISGLSLNLAVLLVNPKTGREHFARVKVPSVLPRLIHLPADETSDELYEDRFVSIEDVIAKNLGELFPGMQVAEHFTFRVTRNEDLEVEEDDAENLLTALEKELTRRRFGPPVRLEVADDMDDHVLEMLVRELGVHRKEVYRLSEPLDLRGLSQVADLSRTELRWPAFVAKAHPALSPVERSTQADILGEMRGGDILLHHPYDSFSTSVQAFIEQAAADPQVLAIKQTLYRTSGDSPIIQALIEAAEAGKQVLAVVEIKARFDEENNISWARKLERAGVHVVYGLVGLKTHAKLCLVVRQEGDTIRRYCHVGTGNYNPKTARLYEDLGLLTSDPVVGEDLTRLFNQLSGMAPRARFRRLLVAPRSVRSGLIARIEEVAEAARAGGSATVQIKVNSMVDEKIIDALYRASQAGAHVDVWVRGICALRPGVPGMSENIRVRSVLGRFLEHSRVFRFAVDGGDETVYIGSADMMHRNLDRRVEALVQVIDPKHVRALGELLALGMADTSASWHLQADGHWERHHKDASGDPLIDVQADLIATYARRRTKAQRR
;
A
#
# COMPACT_ATOMS: atom_id res chain seq x y z
N MET A 1 -0.84 -0.23 -2.41
CA MET A 1 -2.00 -0.49 -1.52
C MET A 1 -2.02 0.73 -0.61
N TRP A 2 -2.96 1.67 -0.80
CA TRP A 2 -2.85 3.01 -0.21
C TRP A 2 -2.65 2.95 1.31
N TRP A 3 -1.47 3.37 1.74
CA TRP A 3 -1.11 3.57 3.12
C TRP A 3 -1.54 4.98 3.53
N PRO A 4 -2.49 5.17 4.45
CA PRO A 4 -2.59 6.47 5.10
C PRO A 4 -1.37 6.61 6.02
N SER A 5 -0.47 7.54 5.69
CA SER A 5 0.42 8.14 6.67
C SER A 5 -0.42 8.64 7.84
N THR A 6 -0.16 8.15 9.05
CA THR A 6 -0.81 8.60 10.27
C THR A 6 -0.63 10.11 10.44
N PRO A 7 -1.70 10.93 10.49
CA PRO A 7 -1.55 12.32 10.93
C PRO A 7 -1.35 12.33 12.44
N SER A 8 -0.36 13.09 12.92
CA SER A 8 -0.19 13.37 14.34
C SER A 8 -1.43 14.08 14.89
N SER A 9 -2.05 13.51 15.92
CA SER A 9 -3.18 14.11 16.61
C SER A 9 -2.75 15.38 17.36
N ARG A 10 -3.25 16.54 16.96
CA ARG A 10 -3.44 17.69 17.85
C ARG A 10 -4.85 18.25 17.64
N GLY A 11 -5.60 18.32 18.74
CA GLY A 11 -7.01 18.70 18.74
C GLY A 11 -7.22 20.19 18.50
N ALA A 12 -8.23 20.52 17.69
CA ALA A 12 -8.81 21.84 17.60
C ALA A 12 -10.13 21.84 18.39
N ALA A 13 -10.14 22.55 19.51
CA ALA A 13 -11.36 22.87 20.25
C ALA A 13 -12.02 24.09 19.59
N SER A 14 -13.27 23.94 19.14
CA SER A 14 -14.08 25.04 18.60
C SER A 14 -14.50 25.99 19.72
N ALA A 15 -14.09 27.26 19.61
CA ALA A 15 -14.63 28.36 20.39
C ALA A 15 -15.83 28.97 19.64
N VAL A 16 -17.01 28.96 20.26
CA VAL A 16 -18.16 29.78 19.87
C VAL A 16 -18.32 30.87 20.91
N THR A 17 -18.22 32.12 20.46
CA THR A 17 -18.42 33.35 21.23
C THR A 17 -19.90 33.71 21.40
N SER A 18 -20.20 34.34 22.56
CA SER A 18 -21.14 35.47 22.81
C SER A 18 -22.20 35.20 23.94
N PRO A 19 -22.75 36.22 24.64
CA PRO A 19 -22.09 36.95 25.74
C PRO A 19 -23.00 37.22 26.97
N ARG A 20 -22.41 37.91 27.98
CA ARG A 20 -23.00 38.80 29.03
C ARG A 20 -23.34 38.27 30.44
N SER A 21 -22.86 39.09 31.40
CA SER A 21 -23.30 39.34 32.80
C SER A 21 -23.11 38.21 33.81
N GLY A 22 -22.67 38.40 35.05
CA GLY A 22 -22.32 39.55 35.87
C GLY A 22 -22.35 39.11 37.34
N TRP A 23 -21.31 39.44 38.11
CA TRP A 23 -21.26 39.63 39.58
C TRP A 23 -21.90 38.61 40.54
N HIS A 24 -21.08 37.93 41.37
CA HIS A 24 -21.05 38.11 42.85
C HIS A 24 -20.18 37.06 43.61
N THR A 25 -19.09 37.56 44.19
CA THR A 25 -18.55 37.41 45.57
C THR A 25 -18.76 36.17 46.46
N CYS A 26 -17.66 35.86 47.17
CA CYS A 26 -17.50 35.29 48.54
C CYS A 26 -17.68 33.77 48.73
N GLY A 27 -16.82 33.03 49.45
CA GLY A 27 -15.62 33.38 50.21
C GLY A 27 -15.03 32.17 50.95
N THR A 28 -13.70 32.22 51.17
CA THR A 28 -12.93 31.80 52.36
C THR A 28 -13.11 30.40 53.00
N ARG A 29 -12.03 29.60 53.02
CA ARG A 29 -11.10 29.30 54.17
C ARG A 29 -10.10 28.18 53.74
N GLN A 30 -8.77 28.38 53.65
CA GLN A 30 -7.72 28.33 54.70
C GLN A 30 -7.73 27.02 55.52
N PHE A 31 -6.69 26.19 55.75
CA PHE A 31 -5.21 26.18 55.81
C PHE A 31 -4.76 24.73 55.46
N GLY A 32 -3.54 24.31 55.08
CA GLY A 32 -2.15 24.72 55.39
C GLY A 32 -1.21 23.49 55.24
N ARG A 33 -0.04 23.69 54.61
CA ARG A 33 1.35 23.21 54.93
C ARG A 33 1.57 21.83 55.60
N SER A 34 2.68 21.09 55.48
CA SER A 34 3.84 20.90 54.58
C SER A 34 4.81 19.93 55.32
N SER A 35 5.60 19.15 54.56
CA SER A 35 6.98 18.64 54.84
C SER A 35 7.32 17.55 55.88
N CYS A 36 8.17 16.60 55.42
CA CYS A 36 9.34 15.91 56.05
C CYS A 36 9.09 15.00 57.30
N THR A 37 9.80 13.89 57.60
CA THR A 37 11.22 13.48 57.40
C THR A 37 11.44 11.99 57.82
N SER A 38 12.37 11.30 57.13
CA SER A 38 13.40 10.29 57.56
C SER A 38 13.26 9.30 58.75
N ARG A 39 13.66 8.02 58.54
CA ARG A 39 14.78 7.24 59.19
C ARG A 39 14.69 5.73 58.80
N ALA A 40 15.71 5.10 58.19
CA ALA A 40 16.89 4.39 58.76
C ALA A 40 16.53 3.02 59.40
N THR A 41 17.23 1.86 59.27
CA THR A 41 18.65 1.55 58.95
C THR A 41 18.91 0.02 58.84
N THR A 42 20.09 -0.35 58.29
CA THR A 42 20.99 -1.52 58.60
C THR A 42 20.62 -2.97 58.18
N SER A 43 21.52 -3.86 57.71
CA SER A 43 22.99 -3.88 57.59
C SER A 43 23.56 -5.04 56.72
N ARG A 44 24.73 -4.81 56.07
CA ARG A 44 25.99 -5.64 55.98
C ARG A 44 25.91 -7.08 55.39
N ARG A 45 26.88 -7.65 54.65
CA ARG A 45 28.35 -7.46 54.53
C ARG A 45 28.89 -8.26 53.29
N SER A 46 29.97 -7.79 52.66
CA SER A 46 30.78 -8.41 51.58
C SER A 46 32.00 -9.20 52.17
N PRO A 47 33.10 -9.50 51.41
CA PRO A 47 33.46 -10.59 50.44
C PRO A 47 34.72 -11.38 50.96
N PRO A 48 35.84 -11.70 50.24
CA PRO A 48 36.16 -12.25 48.89
C PRO A 48 37.12 -13.50 48.97
N THR A 49 37.59 -14.10 47.86
CA THR A 49 39.02 -14.47 47.57
C THR A 49 39.23 -15.35 46.32
N ALA A 50 40.46 -15.28 45.78
CA ALA A 50 41.00 -15.93 44.60
C ALA A 50 41.98 -17.10 44.94
N VAL A 51 42.55 -17.72 43.89
CA VAL A 51 43.86 -18.42 43.77
C VAL A 51 43.84 -19.96 43.52
N ALA A 52 44.15 -20.29 42.24
CA ALA A 52 45.20 -21.16 41.65
C ALA A 52 45.37 -22.69 41.88
N ASP A 53 45.81 -23.28 40.76
CA ASP A 53 46.76 -24.40 40.56
C ASP A 53 46.31 -25.87 40.79
N SER A 54 46.77 -26.89 40.05
CA SER A 54 47.60 -27.01 38.83
C SER A 54 47.71 -28.49 38.39
N SER A 55 48.21 -28.69 37.15
CA SER A 55 49.02 -29.83 36.63
C SER A 55 48.30 -30.96 35.88
N GLY A 56 48.77 -31.53 34.76
CA GLY A 56 49.98 -31.45 33.91
C GLY A 56 49.84 -32.62 32.91
N LEU A 57 50.21 -32.58 31.62
CA LEU A 57 51.56 -32.66 31.04
C LEU A 57 51.40 -32.66 29.48
N ARG A 58 52.10 -31.78 28.74
CA ARG A 58 53.24 -32.05 27.81
C ARG A 58 52.88 -32.79 26.49
N ARG A 59 53.39 -32.47 25.28
CA ARG A 59 54.46 -31.57 24.79
C ARG A 59 54.51 -31.59 23.23
N THR A 60 54.72 -30.40 22.60
CA THR A 60 55.71 -30.03 21.52
C THR A 60 55.89 -30.87 20.23
N SER A 61 56.28 -30.39 19.03
CA SER A 61 56.49 -29.09 18.36
C SER A 61 57.26 -29.31 17.01
N CYS A 62 57.11 -28.39 16.03
CA CYS A 62 58.12 -27.89 15.05
C CYS A 62 58.54 -28.68 13.76
N THR A 63 58.20 -28.10 12.57
CA THR A 63 58.99 -27.65 11.35
C THR A 63 60.23 -28.42 10.80
N PRO A 64 60.82 -28.14 9.60
CA PRO A 64 60.50 -27.30 8.40
C PRO A 64 60.69 -28.03 7.00
N GLY A 65 60.64 -27.30 5.85
CA GLY A 65 60.88 -27.77 4.45
C GLY A 65 62.30 -28.25 4.11
N PRO A 66 62.74 -28.49 2.83
CA PRO A 66 62.65 -27.58 1.66
C PRO A 66 62.54 -28.25 0.24
N ASP A 67 62.69 -27.41 -0.81
CA ASP A 67 63.38 -27.62 -2.12
C ASP A 67 62.62 -27.40 -3.46
N ARG A 68 63.18 -26.44 -4.24
CA ARG A 68 63.09 -26.24 -5.72
C ARG A 68 64.24 -27.02 -6.41
N PRO A 69 64.29 -27.13 -7.76
CA PRO A 69 64.90 -26.12 -8.68
C PRO A 69 64.06 -25.89 -9.97
N ASP A 70 63.93 -24.68 -10.54
CA ASP A 70 64.83 -23.83 -11.37
C ASP A 70 64.98 -24.20 -12.87
N THR A 71 64.71 -23.19 -13.72
CA THR A 71 65.38 -22.72 -14.98
C THR A 71 64.35 -22.24 -16.02
N MET A 72 64.58 -21.28 -16.92
CA MET A 72 65.31 -19.99 -17.00
C MET A 72 65.07 -19.45 -18.44
N GLY A 73 65.10 -18.11 -18.64
CA GLY A 73 65.20 -17.43 -19.96
C GLY A 73 64.06 -16.44 -20.20
N ALA A 74 64.14 -15.10 -20.08
CA ALA A 74 65.11 -14.05 -20.43
C ALA A 74 64.91 -13.41 -21.82
N MET A 75 64.81 -12.07 -21.80
CA MET A 75 65.23 -11.04 -22.79
C MET A 75 64.23 -10.41 -23.80
N ASP A 76 64.00 -9.10 -23.55
CA ASP A 76 64.26 -7.90 -24.39
C ASP A 76 63.34 -7.38 -25.53
N ALA A 77 63.43 -6.03 -25.65
CA ALA A 77 62.98 -5.05 -26.67
C ALA A 77 61.53 -4.52 -26.52
N VAL A 78 61.21 -3.23 -26.28
CA VAL A 78 61.65 -1.90 -26.79
C VAL A 78 61.41 -1.69 -28.28
N GLU A 79 60.37 -0.91 -28.63
CA GLU A 79 60.35 0.24 -29.59
C GLU A 79 58.88 0.66 -29.91
N GLN A 80 58.50 1.91 -29.57
CA GLN A 80 58.30 3.07 -30.46
C GLN A 80 57.09 2.95 -31.42
N LYS A 81 56.03 3.75 -31.20
CA LYS A 81 55.78 5.11 -31.73
C LYS A 81 55.41 5.11 -33.22
N THR A 82 54.16 5.50 -33.52
CA THR A 82 53.84 6.49 -34.57
C THR A 82 52.41 6.98 -34.42
N GLU A 83 52.30 8.29 -34.20
CA GLU A 83 51.12 9.14 -34.42
C GLU A 83 50.81 9.21 -35.93
N HIS A 84 49.53 9.42 -36.27
CA HIS A 84 49.18 10.32 -37.36
C HIS A 84 47.88 11.07 -37.06
N ASP A 85 48.06 12.39 -37.08
CA ASP A 85 47.12 13.49 -36.92
C ASP A 85 46.23 13.71 -38.16
N ALA A 86 45.31 14.67 -37.97
CA ALA A 86 44.72 15.64 -38.90
C ALA A 86 43.20 15.46 -39.11
N GLU A 87 42.36 16.26 -38.41
CA GLU A 87 41.95 17.65 -38.72
C GLU A 87 40.86 17.71 -39.81
N GLN A 88 39.62 18.03 -39.40
CA GLN A 88 38.94 19.33 -39.55
C GLN A 88 38.48 19.62 -40.99
N ASP A 89 37.16 19.75 -41.19
CA ASP A 89 36.63 21.08 -41.52
C ASP A 89 35.10 21.19 -41.39
N ALA A 90 34.68 22.39 -41.00
CA ALA A 90 33.32 22.82 -40.76
C ALA A 90 32.79 23.69 -41.92
N GLN A 91 31.46 23.76 -42.07
CA GLN A 91 30.63 24.87 -42.63
C GLN A 91 29.26 24.27 -43.04
N SER A 92 28.10 24.90 -42.95
CA SER A 92 27.56 26.13 -42.34
C SER A 92 26.06 26.12 -42.65
N THR A 93 25.23 26.65 -41.75
CA THR A 93 23.76 26.72 -41.76
C THR A 93 23.17 27.50 -42.95
N PRO A 94 21.83 27.43 -43.20
CA PRO A 94 20.97 28.47 -42.63
C PRO A 94 19.60 27.98 -42.11
N ALA A 95 19.07 28.80 -41.21
CA ALA A 95 17.80 28.67 -40.50
C ALA A 95 16.56 28.81 -41.40
N ALA A 96 15.47 28.15 -41.00
CA ALA A 96 14.10 28.51 -41.37
C ALA A 96 13.12 28.13 -40.24
N THR A 97 12.62 29.17 -39.58
CA THR A 97 11.25 29.38 -39.04
C THR A 97 10.50 28.23 -38.35
N ALA A 98 10.23 28.47 -37.07
CA ALA A 98 9.28 27.76 -36.23
C ALA A 98 7.83 27.98 -36.69
N GLU A 99 7.07 26.88 -36.78
CA GLU A 99 5.64 26.83 -36.55
C GLU A 99 5.40 25.75 -35.48
N THR A 100 4.73 26.16 -34.41
CA THR A 100 4.38 25.34 -33.25
C THR A 100 3.13 24.52 -33.55
N ASP A 101 3.29 23.22 -33.76
CA ASP A 101 2.18 22.27 -33.65
C ASP A 101 2.17 21.63 -32.26
N ALA A 102 1.15 22.01 -31.50
CA ALA A 102 0.81 21.46 -30.21
C ALA A 102 0.02 20.17 -30.40
N HIS A 103 0.71 19.02 -30.35
CA HIS A 103 0.20 17.71 -29.90
C HIS A 103 1.33 16.67 -30.08
N ALA A 104 2.30 16.68 -29.18
CA ALA A 104 3.20 15.54 -29.01
C ALA A 104 2.57 14.60 -27.97
N PRO A 105 2.46 13.28 -28.22
CA PRO A 105 2.01 12.34 -27.19
C PRO A 105 2.98 12.40 -26.01
N ALA A 106 2.45 12.30 -24.79
CA ALA A 106 3.25 12.32 -23.59
C ALA A 106 4.34 11.23 -23.68
N ALA A 107 5.59 11.58 -23.35
CA ALA A 107 6.72 10.67 -23.40
C ALA A 107 6.56 9.42 -22.49
N SER A 108 5.54 9.39 -21.62
CA SER A 108 5.11 8.24 -20.82
C SER A 108 4.71 7.04 -21.67
N ASP A 109 4.03 7.26 -22.80
CA ASP A 109 3.36 6.17 -23.53
C ASP A 109 4.35 5.27 -24.29
N VAL A 110 5.61 5.71 -24.47
CA VAL A 110 6.57 5.08 -25.39
C VAL A 110 7.68 4.29 -24.67
N ALA A 111 7.99 4.58 -23.41
CA ALA A 111 9.17 4.02 -22.73
C ALA A 111 8.96 2.56 -22.28
N LEU A 112 7.91 2.28 -21.51
CA LEU A 112 7.50 0.92 -21.13
C LEU A 112 7.00 0.10 -22.34
N ALA A 113 6.43 0.77 -23.35
CA ALA A 113 6.02 0.14 -24.61
C ALA A 113 7.19 -0.52 -25.36
N ARG A 114 8.36 0.14 -25.40
CA ARG A 114 9.58 -0.43 -26.01
C ARG A 114 10.14 -1.63 -25.24
N MET A 115 9.89 -1.73 -23.94
CA MET A 115 10.30 -2.87 -23.13
C MET A 115 9.44 -4.10 -23.37
N ALA A 116 8.11 -3.92 -23.51
CA ALA A 116 7.18 -4.98 -23.86
C ALA A 116 7.48 -5.56 -25.25
N GLU A 117 7.79 -4.71 -26.24
CA GLU A 117 8.24 -5.14 -27.57
C GLU A 117 9.59 -5.88 -27.53
N ARG A 118 10.58 -5.39 -26.78
CA ARG A 118 11.91 -6.06 -26.68
C ARG A 118 11.86 -7.41 -25.96
N ALA A 119 10.90 -7.62 -25.07
CA ALA A 119 10.73 -8.86 -24.32
C ALA A 119 10.04 -9.99 -25.12
N GLN A 120 9.35 -9.67 -26.22
CA GLN A 120 8.57 -10.63 -27.00
C GLN A 120 9.43 -11.37 -28.03
N ARG A 121 10.12 -12.43 -27.60
CA ARG A 121 10.33 -13.58 -28.47
C ARG A 121 9.55 -14.74 -27.90
N ALA A 122 8.55 -15.23 -28.64
CA ALA A 122 7.79 -16.41 -28.27
C ALA A 122 8.74 -17.57 -27.93
N ARG A 123 8.47 -18.29 -26.84
CA ARG A 123 9.26 -19.44 -26.41
C ARG A 123 8.32 -20.61 -26.15
N GLY A 124 8.72 -21.81 -26.55
CA GLY A 124 7.95 -23.02 -26.25
C GLY A 124 8.12 -23.43 -24.79
N SER A 125 7.28 -24.34 -24.32
CA SER A 125 7.37 -25.01 -23.01
C SER A 125 8.76 -25.59 -22.65
N ASN A 126 9.63 -25.81 -23.64
CA ASN A 126 11.02 -26.28 -23.49
C ASN A 126 12.08 -25.16 -23.42
N GLY A 127 11.68 -23.89 -23.39
CA GLY A 127 12.57 -22.74 -23.23
C GLY A 127 13.36 -22.33 -24.48
N ARG A 128 13.13 -22.95 -25.65
CA ARG A 128 13.73 -22.50 -26.92
C ARG A 128 12.92 -21.36 -27.52
N PHE A 129 13.62 -20.39 -28.13
CA PHE A 129 12.99 -19.37 -28.96
C PHE A 129 12.23 -20.03 -30.12
N ILE A 130 10.95 -19.72 -30.24
CA ILE A 130 10.12 -20.04 -31.38
C ILE A 130 10.43 -18.98 -32.44
N ARG A 131 10.68 -19.41 -33.69
CA ARG A 131 10.68 -18.47 -34.82
C ARG A 131 9.23 -18.02 -35.03
N SER A 132 8.97 -16.72 -35.01
CA SER A 132 7.69 -16.16 -35.43
C SER A 132 7.37 -16.71 -36.82
N ALA A 133 6.45 -17.66 -36.90
CA ALA A 133 5.93 -18.15 -38.16
C ALA A 133 5.00 -17.06 -38.69
N GLU A 134 5.19 -16.70 -39.97
CA GLU A 134 4.20 -15.93 -40.72
C GLU A 134 2.83 -16.59 -40.56
N THR A 135 1.82 -15.77 -40.34
CA THR A 135 0.42 -16.10 -40.11
C THR A 135 -0.12 -17.12 -41.11
N GLY A 136 -0.06 -18.40 -40.73
CA GLY A 136 -0.79 -19.49 -41.37
C GLY A 136 -1.95 -19.87 -40.47
N ALA A 137 -3.17 -19.58 -40.93
CA ALA A 137 -4.39 -20.12 -40.35
C ALA A 137 -4.42 -21.63 -40.63
N ASP A 138 -4.06 -22.44 -39.63
CA ASP A 138 -4.48 -23.84 -39.44
C ASP A 138 -3.77 -24.39 -38.18
N ASP A 139 -4.49 -24.51 -37.06
CA ASP A 139 -4.97 -25.82 -36.60
C ASP A 139 -5.89 -25.67 -35.39
N ALA A 140 -7.06 -26.30 -35.48
CA ALA A 140 -8.11 -26.27 -34.47
C ALA A 140 -7.84 -27.32 -33.37
N THR A 141 -6.88 -27.02 -32.50
CA THR A 141 -6.80 -27.64 -31.17
C THR A 141 -7.14 -26.59 -30.14
N GLY A 142 -8.19 -26.80 -29.34
CA GLY A 142 -8.68 -25.87 -28.30
C GLY A 142 -7.73 -25.66 -27.11
N GLU A 143 -6.42 -25.63 -27.34
CA GLU A 143 -5.39 -25.32 -26.34
C GLU A 143 -5.03 -23.83 -26.41
N LEU A 144 -5.00 -23.18 -25.25
CA LEU A 144 -4.63 -21.77 -25.13
C LEU A 144 -3.11 -21.60 -25.31
N PRO A 145 -2.62 -20.50 -25.91
CA PRO A 145 -1.18 -20.28 -26.12
C PRO A 145 -0.35 -20.30 -24.82
N ASP A 146 0.91 -20.71 -24.91
CA ASP A 146 1.83 -20.77 -23.76
C ASP A 146 2.14 -19.35 -23.19
N ASP A 147 2.15 -18.30 -24.01
CA ASP A 147 2.53 -16.92 -23.69
C ASP A 147 1.34 -15.97 -23.43
N ARG A 148 0.19 -16.54 -23.04
CA ARG A 148 -1.09 -15.85 -22.88
C ARG A 148 -1.22 -14.92 -21.67
N PHE A 149 -0.27 -14.92 -20.73
CA PHE A 149 -0.36 -14.11 -19.49
C PHE A 149 0.59 -12.92 -19.51
N LEU A 150 0.12 -11.79 -18.97
CA LEU A 150 0.97 -10.65 -18.64
C LEU A 150 1.73 -10.90 -17.32
N ASP A 151 2.90 -10.26 -17.17
CA ASP A 151 3.68 -10.41 -15.94
C ASP A 151 3.08 -9.60 -14.79
N ARG A 152 2.88 -10.27 -13.65
CA ARG A 152 2.21 -9.69 -12.49
C ARG A 152 3.02 -8.59 -11.79
N GLU A 153 4.34 -8.61 -11.87
CA GLU A 153 5.18 -7.63 -11.18
C GLU A 153 5.33 -6.36 -12.02
N VAL A 154 5.45 -6.51 -13.35
CA VAL A 154 5.35 -5.39 -14.30
C VAL A 154 3.97 -4.73 -14.20
N SER A 155 2.90 -5.54 -14.18
CA SER A 155 1.54 -5.03 -14.01
C SER A 155 1.33 -4.28 -12.67
N TRP A 156 2.09 -4.62 -11.62
CA TRP A 156 2.07 -3.83 -10.38
C TRP A 156 2.70 -2.44 -10.57
N LEU A 157 3.81 -2.34 -11.31
CA LEU A 157 4.44 -1.04 -11.61
C LEU A 157 3.51 -0.15 -12.44
N GLN A 158 2.84 -0.72 -13.44
CA GLN A 158 1.81 -0.02 -14.23
C GLN A 158 0.60 0.42 -13.40
N PHE A 159 0.27 -0.27 -12.31
CA PHE A 159 -0.69 0.27 -11.34
C PHE A 159 -0.17 1.54 -10.68
N ASN A 160 1.10 1.57 -10.27
CA ASN A 160 1.67 2.76 -9.64
C ASN A 160 1.92 3.89 -10.65
N GLU A 161 2.20 3.57 -11.91
CA GLU A 161 2.25 4.52 -13.02
C GLU A 161 0.94 5.31 -13.15
N ARG A 162 -0.20 4.63 -13.16
CA ARG A 162 -1.52 5.31 -13.20
C ARG A 162 -1.79 6.17 -11.97
N VAL A 163 -1.17 5.87 -10.82
CA VAL A 163 -1.19 6.75 -9.63
C VAL A 163 -0.36 8.00 -9.87
N LEU A 164 0.78 7.89 -10.57
CA LEU A 164 1.61 9.03 -10.95
C LEU A 164 0.92 9.90 -12.02
N GLU A 165 0.18 9.30 -12.96
CA GLU A 165 -0.63 10.04 -13.93
C GLU A 165 -1.65 10.97 -13.24
N LEU A 166 -2.28 10.52 -12.15
CA LEU A 166 -3.17 11.37 -11.33
C LEU A 166 -2.44 12.50 -10.61
N ALA A 167 -1.17 12.34 -10.27
CA ALA A 167 -0.36 13.45 -9.75
C ALA A 167 -0.04 14.49 -10.84
N ASN A 168 0.09 14.05 -12.09
CA ASN A 168 0.39 14.92 -13.23
C ASN A 168 -0.85 15.56 -13.85
N ASP A 169 -2.04 15.10 -13.51
CA ASP A 169 -3.28 15.62 -14.06
C ASP A 169 -3.66 17.01 -13.51
N PRO A 170 -3.73 18.06 -14.36
CA PRO A 170 -4.13 19.40 -13.92
C PRO A 170 -5.61 19.51 -13.52
N GLU A 171 -6.48 18.55 -13.89
CA GLU A 171 -7.89 18.52 -13.47
C GLU A 171 -8.06 18.03 -12.03
N VAL A 172 -7.02 17.42 -11.45
CA VAL A 172 -6.97 17.02 -10.04
C VAL A 172 -6.53 18.23 -9.19
N PRO A 173 -7.21 18.54 -8.07
CA PRO A 173 -6.82 19.64 -7.19
C PRO A 173 -5.39 19.52 -6.67
N LEU A 174 -4.68 20.63 -6.54
CA LEU A 174 -3.23 20.66 -6.31
C LEU A 174 -2.77 19.85 -5.09
N LEU A 175 -3.43 19.97 -3.93
CA LEU A 175 -3.02 19.20 -2.75
C LEU A 175 -3.32 17.70 -2.88
N GLU A 176 -4.26 17.33 -3.74
CA GLU A 176 -4.54 15.94 -4.07
C GLU A 176 -3.49 15.38 -5.03
N ARG A 177 -2.98 16.19 -5.96
CA ARG A 177 -1.80 15.84 -6.79
C ARG A 177 -0.56 15.59 -5.93
N VAL A 178 -0.29 16.48 -4.96
CA VAL A 178 0.78 16.28 -3.97
C VAL A 178 0.53 14.98 -3.19
N ARG A 179 -0.72 14.71 -2.78
CA ARG A 179 -1.08 13.44 -2.13
C ARG A 179 -0.74 12.23 -3.01
N PHE A 180 -1.05 12.26 -4.30
CA PHE A 180 -0.72 11.17 -5.23
C PHE A 180 0.79 10.93 -5.36
N LEU A 181 1.63 11.99 -5.37
CA LEU A 181 3.09 11.82 -5.30
C LEU A 181 3.53 11.07 -4.04
N THR A 182 2.92 11.37 -2.89
CA THR A 182 3.25 10.68 -1.63
C THR A 182 2.79 9.22 -1.61
N ILE A 183 1.64 8.95 -2.24
CA ILE A 183 1.07 7.61 -2.37
C ILE A 183 1.94 6.76 -3.30
N PHE A 184 2.36 7.33 -4.43
CA PHE A 184 3.27 6.69 -5.38
C PHE A 184 4.55 6.23 -4.68
N ALA A 185 5.20 7.13 -3.93
CA ALA A 185 6.43 6.83 -3.20
C ALA A 185 6.22 5.73 -2.15
N SER A 186 5.15 5.83 -1.36
CA SER A 186 4.81 4.86 -0.32
C SER A 186 4.49 3.46 -0.90
N ASN A 187 3.76 3.41 -2.01
CA ASN A 187 3.48 2.16 -2.71
C ASN A 187 4.78 1.51 -3.21
N LEU A 188 5.66 2.31 -3.82
CA LEU A 188 6.91 1.81 -4.40
C LEU A 188 7.87 1.28 -3.33
N ASP A 189 7.95 1.96 -2.18
CA ASP A 189 8.66 1.44 -1.00
C ASP A 189 8.16 0.03 -0.63
N GLU A 190 6.84 -0.17 -0.49
CA GLU A 190 6.26 -1.47 -0.15
C GLU A 190 6.62 -2.54 -1.20
N PHE A 191 6.58 -2.17 -2.48
CA PHE A 191 6.94 -3.07 -3.57
C PHE A 191 8.39 -3.55 -3.48
N PHE A 192 9.34 -2.64 -3.24
CA PHE A 192 10.74 -2.99 -3.05
C PHE A 192 10.94 -3.85 -1.79
N MET A 193 10.40 -3.42 -0.65
CA MET A 193 10.57 -4.09 0.64
C MET A 193 10.02 -5.52 0.66
N VAL A 194 8.96 -5.80 -0.12
CA VAL A 194 8.25 -7.08 -0.07
C VAL A 194 8.43 -7.89 -1.35
N ARG A 195 8.04 -7.34 -2.50
CA ARG A 195 7.97 -8.12 -3.76
C ARG A 195 9.35 -8.31 -4.38
N VAL A 196 10.11 -7.24 -4.55
CA VAL A 196 11.48 -7.30 -5.10
C VAL A 196 12.37 -8.08 -4.15
N ALA A 197 12.29 -7.78 -2.85
CA ALA A 197 13.04 -8.50 -1.82
C ALA A 197 12.74 -10.01 -1.81
N GLY A 198 11.46 -10.39 -1.88
CA GLY A 198 11.04 -11.79 -1.94
C GLY A 198 11.48 -12.49 -3.23
N LEU A 199 11.45 -11.80 -4.37
CA LEU A 199 11.96 -12.33 -5.64
C LEU A 199 13.49 -12.57 -5.57
N LYS A 200 14.27 -11.58 -5.12
CA LYS A 200 15.72 -11.71 -4.92
C LYS A 200 16.07 -12.87 -4.00
N ARG A 201 15.35 -13.02 -2.88
CA ARG A 201 15.56 -14.14 -1.93
C ARG A 201 15.36 -15.49 -2.60
N ARG A 202 14.27 -15.69 -3.35
CA ARG A 202 14.01 -16.95 -4.07
C ARG A 202 15.07 -17.24 -5.13
N ILE A 203 15.57 -16.22 -5.82
CA ILE A 203 16.65 -16.35 -6.81
C ILE A 203 17.95 -16.79 -6.12
N ALA A 204 18.33 -16.12 -5.03
CA ALA A 204 19.53 -16.45 -4.27
C ALA A 204 19.49 -17.87 -3.68
N ALA A 205 18.31 -18.32 -3.26
CA ALA A 205 18.09 -19.68 -2.75
C ALA A 205 17.96 -20.75 -3.86
N GLY A 206 17.95 -20.38 -5.15
CA GLY A 206 17.81 -21.32 -6.26
C GLY A 206 16.42 -21.96 -6.39
N ILE A 207 15.40 -21.38 -5.74
CA ILE A 207 14.02 -21.89 -5.71
C ILE A 207 13.04 -21.02 -6.51
N ALA A 208 13.53 -19.95 -7.15
CA ALA A 208 12.70 -19.10 -7.99
C ALA A 208 12.30 -19.88 -9.25
N VAL A 209 11.00 -19.97 -9.47
CA VAL A 209 10.40 -20.57 -10.67
C VAL A 209 10.06 -19.50 -11.70
N ARG A 210 9.99 -19.89 -12.97
CA ARG A 210 9.51 -19.03 -14.06
C ARG A 210 8.12 -18.45 -13.73
N SER A 211 7.89 -17.22 -14.15
CA SER A 211 6.59 -16.58 -14.02
C SER A 211 5.58 -17.24 -14.96
N ALA A 212 4.28 -17.02 -14.70
CA ALA A 212 3.21 -17.46 -15.61
C ALA A 212 3.31 -16.81 -17.00
N SER A 213 3.95 -15.64 -17.12
CA SER A 213 4.26 -14.99 -18.40
C SER A 213 5.43 -15.63 -19.17
N GLY A 214 6.06 -16.67 -18.62
CA GLY A 214 7.17 -17.40 -19.25
C GLY A 214 8.57 -16.81 -19.00
N LEU A 215 8.65 -15.66 -18.31
CA LEU A 215 9.91 -14.98 -17.99
C LEU A 215 10.69 -15.71 -16.91
N GLU A 216 12.01 -15.75 -17.07
CA GLU A 216 12.92 -16.17 -16.01
C GLU A 216 12.94 -15.15 -14.87
N PRO A 217 13.10 -15.57 -13.60
CA PRO A 217 13.14 -14.65 -12.45
C PRO A 217 14.12 -13.49 -12.59
N ARG A 218 15.25 -13.70 -13.29
CA ARG A 218 16.24 -12.64 -13.58
C ARG A 218 15.76 -11.68 -14.65
N GLU A 219 15.07 -12.17 -15.69
CA GLU A 219 14.44 -11.33 -16.72
C GLU A 219 13.35 -10.44 -16.07
N VAL A 220 12.56 -10.99 -15.12
CA VAL A 220 11.58 -10.21 -14.35
C VAL A 220 12.25 -9.14 -13.49
N LEU A 221 13.36 -9.46 -12.81
CA LEU A 221 14.09 -8.48 -12.00
C LEU A 221 14.69 -7.35 -12.85
N ASP A 222 15.20 -7.67 -14.03
CA ASP A 222 15.72 -6.68 -14.97
C ASP A 222 14.59 -5.77 -15.51
N ALA A 223 13.43 -6.35 -15.85
CA ALA A 223 12.25 -5.57 -16.24
C ALA A 223 11.75 -4.64 -15.13
N ILE A 224 11.70 -5.14 -13.88
CA ILE A 224 11.37 -4.33 -12.70
C ILE A 224 12.36 -3.18 -12.53
N SER A 225 13.65 -3.46 -12.61
CA SER A 225 14.70 -2.47 -12.41
C SER A 225 14.56 -1.33 -13.42
N GLN A 226 14.48 -1.64 -14.71
CA GLN A 226 14.36 -0.61 -15.76
C GLN A 226 13.08 0.23 -15.59
N ALA A 227 11.92 -0.42 -15.43
CA ALA A 227 10.65 0.27 -15.24
C ALA A 227 10.63 1.15 -13.98
N ALA A 228 11.26 0.70 -12.88
CA ALA A 228 11.32 1.47 -11.65
C ALA A 228 12.21 2.72 -11.78
N HIS A 229 13.31 2.68 -12.56
CA HIS A 229 14.13 3.87 -12.79
C HIS A 229 13.33 4.93 -13.55
N GLU A 230 12.71 4.52 -14.66
CA GLU A 230 11.89 5.41 -15.48
C GLU A 230 10.77 6.08 -14.66
N LEU A 231 10.05 5.30 -13.85
CA LEU A 231 8.99 5.84 -13.00
C LEU A 231 9.51 6.75 -11.87
N MET A 232 10.70 6.50 -11.33
CA MET A 232 11.30 7.34 -10.29
C MET A 232 11.83 8.65 -10.86
N ASP A 233 12.40 8.64 -12.07
CA ASP A 233 12.80 9.86 -12.78
C ASP A 233 11.58 10.73 -13.10
N GLN A 234 10.49 10.12 -13.59
CA GLN A 234 9.22 10.82 -13.83
C GLN A 234 8.61 11.37 -12.54
N HIS A 235 8.69 10.63 -11.43
CA HIS A 235 8.19 11.07 -10.13
C HIS A 235 8.95 12.27 -9.58
N ALA A 236 10.28 12.28 -9.71
CA ALA A 236 11.10 13.43 -9.36
C ALA A 236 10.78 14.63 -10.27
N PHE A 237 10.73 14.43 -11.59
CA PHE A 237 10.39 15.46 -12.56
C PHE A 237 9.02 16.09 -12.29
N ALA A 238 8.00 15.28 -12.03
CA ALA A 238 6.65 15.73 -11.70
C ALA A 238 6.63 16.69 -10.51
N PHE A 239 7.42 16.38 -9.46
CA PHE A 239 7.55 17.28 -8.33
C PHE A 239 8.27 18.58 -8.71
N HIS A 240 9.43 18.48 -9.35
CA HIS A 240 10.32 19.60 -9.60
C HIS A 240 9.75 20.63 -10.58
N GLU A 241 9.29 20.16 -11.73
CA GLU A 241 8.93 21.04 -12.84
C GLU A 241 7.46 21.47 -12.80
N VAL A 242 6.60 20.63 -12.22
CA VAL A 242 5.15 20.84 -12.27
C VAL A 242 4.58 21.23 -10.91
N ILE A 243 4.72 20.36 -9.90
CA ILE A 243 4.02 20.53 -8.63
C ILE A 243 4.64 21.64 -7.78
N ARG A 244 5.97 21.75 -7.73
CA ARG A 244 6.66 22.79 -6.95
C ARG A 244 6.29 24.19 -7.46
N THR A 245 6.26 24.38 -8.77
CA THR A 245 5.85 25.64 -9.41
C THR A 245 4.39 25.97 -9.08
N ALA A 246 3.49 25.01 -9.25
CA ALA A 246 2.07 25.22 -8.94
C ALA A 246 1.81 25.50 -7.44
N LEU A 247 2.60 24.91 -6.53
CA LEU A 247 2.53 25.23 -5.10
C LEU A 247 2.98 26.67 -4.83
N LEU A 248 4.04 27.12 -5.49
CA LEU A 248 4.55 28.48 -5.35
C LEU A 248 3.50 29.52 -5.79
N ASP A 249 2.82 29.28 -6.91
CA ASP A 249 1.75 30.16 -7.41
C ASP A 249 0.57 30.29 -6.43
N GLU A 250 0.38 29.29 -5.55
CA GLU A 250 -0.64 29.26 -4.50
C GLU A 250 -0.11 29.70 -3.12
N GLY A 251 1.10 30.27 -3.06
CA GLY A 251 1.73 30.76 -1.83
C GLY A 251 2.32 29.68 -0.93
N ILE A 252 2.54 28.47 -1.44
CA ILE A 252 3.13 27.34 -0.71
C ILE A 252 4.56 27.12 -1.20
N SER A 253 5.56 27.37 -0.35
CA SER A 253 6.96 27.28 -0.74
C SER A 253 7.76 26.29 0.12
N ILE A 254 8.62 25.53 -0.53
CA ILE A 254 9.65 24.69 0.11
C ILE A 254 11.00 25.31 -0.26
N LEU A 255 11.59 25.97 0.72
CA LEU A 255 12.78 26.82 0.59
C LEU A 255 14.03 26.07 1.04
N ARG A 256 15.15 26.39 0.40
CA ARG A 256 16.49 26.03 0.87
C ARG A 256 17.01 27.11 1.83
N PRO A 257 18.00 26.81 2.69
CA PRO A 257 18.47 27.75 3.71
C PRO A 257 18.99 29.08 3.16
N ASP A 258 19.58 29.09 1.96
CA ASP A 258 20.06 30.28 1.27
C ASP A 258 18.94 31.21 0.77
N GLN A 259 17.70 30.73 0.75
CA GLN A 259 16.50 31.49 0.35
C GLN A 259 15.75 32.08 1.56
N LEU A 260 16.21 31.81 2.78
CA LEU A 260 15.59 32.28 4.01
C LEU A 260 16.01 33.71 4.35
N THR A 261 15.08 34.48 4.90
CA THR A 261 15.36 35.80 5.47
C THR A 261 16.18 35.69 6.77
N GLU A 262 16.83 36.77 7.20
CA GLU A 262 17.60 36.76 8.45
C GLU A 262 16.78 36.33 9.69
N PRO A 263 15.52 36.77 9.88
CA PRO A 263 14.68 36.28 10.98
C PRO A 263 14.34 34.79 10.88
N GLU A 264 14.04 34.30 9.67
CA GLU A 264 13.77 32.87 9.43
C GLU A 264 15.02 32.02 9.70
N LEU A 265 16.19 32.49 9.28
CA LEU A 265 17.47 31.85 9.57
C LEU A 265 17.71 31.74 11.08
N ALA A 266 17.53 32.82 11.82
CA ALA A 266 17.68 32.83 13.28
C ALA A 266 16.68 31.89 13.97
N HIS A 267 15.44 31.80 13.45
CA HIS A 267 14.43 30.87 13.93
C HIS A 267 14.85 29.42 13.71
N VAL A 268 15.31 29.09 12.50
CA VAL A 268 15.75 27.75 12.11
C VAL A 268 16.98 27.32 12.91
N ASP A 269 17.93 28.21 13.15
CA ASP A 269 19.11 27.92 13.97
C ASP A 269 18.74 27.66 15.43
N THR A 270 17.81 28.45 15.99
CA THR A 270 17.26 28.19 17.33
C THR A 270 16.54 26.84 17.39
N TYR A 271 15.72 26.54 16.38
CA TYR A 271 15.03 25.26 16.28
C TYR A 271 16.02 24.09 16.19
N PHE A 272 17.11 24.25 15.43
CA PHE A 272 18.18 23.26 15.37
C PHE A 272 18.77 22.99 16.75
N GLN A 273 19.20 24.03 17.47
CA GLN A 273 19.81 23.89 18.80
C GLN A 273 18.89 23.25 19.83
N GLU A 274 17.64 23.68 19.89
CA GLU A 274 16.72 23.27 20.95
C GLU A 274 16.02 21.94 20.68
N ARG A 275 15.80 21.60 19.40
CA ARG A 275 14.94 20.46 19.00
C ARG A 275 15.67 19.40 18.22
N ILE A 276 16.52 19.77 17.26
CA ILE A 276 17.16 18.83 16.33
C ILE A 276 18.47 18.29 16.93
N TYR A 277 19.41 19.16 17.28
CA TYR A 277 20.74 18.80 17.78
C TYR A 277 20.70 17.79 18.95
N PRO A 278 19.82 17.91 19.97
CA PRO A 278 19.79 16.97 21.09
C PRO A 278 19.40 15.53 20.72
N VAL A 279 18.77 15.32 19.57
CA VAL A 279 18.35 13.99 19.09
C VAL A 279 19.26 13.44 17.97
N LEU A 280 20.24 14.22 17.52
CA LEU A 280 21.21 13.78 16.53
C LEU A 280 22.33 12.98 17.19
N THR A 281 22.83 11.99 16.47
CA THR A 281 24.04 11.25 16.83
C THR A 281 24.83 11.01 15.56
N PRO A 282 25.90 11.81 15.30
CA PRO A 282 26.76 11.58 14.16
C PRO A 282 27.55 10.29 14.35
N LEU A 283 27.66 9.48 13.30
CA LEU A 283 28.42 8.23 13.30
C LEU A 283 29.58 8.37 12.31
N ALA A 284 30.78 8.60 12.81
CA ALA A 284 32.01 8.59 12.02
C ALA A 284 32.41 7.14 11.69
N VAL A 285 32.99 6.94 10.50
CA VAL A 285 33.51 5.65 10.03
C VAL A 285 35.03 5.72 9.96
N ASP A 286 35.69 4.80 10.66
CA ASP A 286 37.15 4.67 10.72
C ASP A 286 37.54 3.20 11.05
N PRO A 287 38.83 2.82 11.08
CA PRO A 287 39.23 1.44 11.38
C PRO A 287 38.78 0.90 12.75
N ALA A 288 38.51 1.76 13.72
CA ALA A 288 37.96 1.41 15.03
C ALA A 288 36.42 1.45 15.06
N HIS A 289 35.79 2.20 14.15
CA HIS A 289 34.35 2.36 14.02
C HIS A 289 33.89 1.95 12.61
N PRO A 290 33.52 0.68 12.39
CA PRO A 290 33.12 0.20 11.07
C PRO A 290 31.83 0.87 10.59
N PHE A 291 31.56 0.74 9.29
CA PHE A 291 30.39 1.34 8.65
C PHE A 291 29.09 0.95 9.41
N PRO A 292 28.27 1.93 9.83
CA PRO A 292 27.15 1.66 10.71
C PRO A 292 26.00 0.99 9.97
N TYR A 293 25.17 0.27 10.72
CA TYR A 293 23.90 -0.21 10.20
C TYR A 293 22.97 0.95 9.82
N ILE A 294 22.50 0.98 8.56
CA ILE A 294 21.54 1.97 8.07
C ILE A 294 20.13 1.38 8.10
N SER A 295 19.22 1.99 8.86
CA SER A 295 17.82 1.56 8.96
C SER A 295 17.08 1.67 7.63
N GLY A 296 16.18 0.73 7.35
CA GLY A 296 15.27 0.82 6.20
C GLY A 296 14.40 2.08 6.24
N LEU A 297 14.13 2.64 5.05
CA LEU A 297 13.35 3.85 4.81
C LEU A 297 13.86 5.12 5.50
N SER A 298 15.05 5.07 6.11
CA SER A 298 15.66 6.24 6.75
C SER A 298 16.35 7.13 5.74
N LEU A 299 16.10 8.44 5.86
CA LEU A 299 16.86 9.48 5.18
C LEU A 299 18.13 9.79 5.99
N ASN A 300 19.24 10.00 5.30
CA ASN A 300 20.55 10.17 5.91
C ASN A 300 21.36 11.20 5.13
N LEU A 301 22.29 11.85 5.82
CA LEU A 301 23.36 12.63 5.20
C LEU A 301 24.66 11.82 5.26
N ALA A 302 25.28 11.63 4.11
CA ALA A 302 26.67 11.23 3.96
C ALA A 302 27.52 12.49 4.05
N VAL A 303 28.47 12.56 4.97
CA VAL A 303 29.27 13.75 5.23
C VAL A 303 30.75 13.39 5.10
N LEU A 304 31.45 14.06 4.19
CA LEU A 304 32.90 13.97 4.09
C LEU A 304 33.54 15.05 4.96
N LEU A 305 34.42 14.60 5.85
CA LEU A 305 35.12 15.43 6.81
C LEU A 305 36.61 15.37 6.53
N VAL A 306 37.28 16.51 6.44
CA VAL A 306 38.74 16.59 6.36
C VAL A 306 39.27 17.01 7.73
N ASN A 307 40.22 16.26 8.26
CA ASN A 307 40.94 16.65 9.46
C ASN A 307 41.95 17.75 9.11
N PRO A 308 41.80 19.00 9.61
CA PRO A 308 42.66 20.10 9.19
C PRO A 308 44.13 19.92 9.59
N LYS A 309 44.42 19.06 10.57
CA LYS A 309 45.79 18.81 11.06
C LYS A 309 46.53 17.74 10.26
N THR A 310 45.81 16.74 9.75
CA THR A 310 46.41 15.58 9.08
C THR A 310 46.13 15.53 7.58
N GLY A 311 45.17 16.33 7.11
CA GLY A 311 44.66 16.28 5.74
C GLY A 311 43.91 14.99 5.39
N ARG A 312 43.64 14.13 6.39
CA ARG A 312 42.92 12.86 6.16
C ARG A 312 41.42 13.10 6.05
N GLU A 313 40.84 12.46 5.07
CA GLU A 313 39.40 12.39 4.88
C GLU A 313 38.78 11.31 5.78
N HIS A 314 37.58 11.59 6.28
CA HIS A 314 36.76 10.73 7.11
C HIS A 314 35.33 10.80 6.63
N PHE A 315 34.68 9.65 6.55
CA PHE A 315 33.24 9.60 6.30
C PHE A 315 32.48 9.65 7.62
N ALA A 316 31.41 10.43 7.67
CA ALA A 316 30.45 10.40 8.75
C ALA A 316 29.03 10.31 8.21
N ARG A 317 28.17 9.64 8.96
CA ARG A 317 26.74 9.53 8.68
C ARG A 317 25.95 10.27 9.73
N VAL A 318 25.00 11.08 9.28
CA VAL A 318 23.99 11.72 10.14
C VAL A 318 22.61 11.18 9.75
N LYS A 319 21.88 10.59 10.71
CA LYS A 319 20.51 10.12 10.47
C LYS A 319 19.55 11.29 10.59
N VAL A 320 18.67 11.48 9.60
CA VAL A 320 17.57 12.42 9.73
C VAL A 320 16.53 11.84 10.69
N PRO A 321 16.18 12.53 11.79
CA PRO A 321 15.31 11.98 12.84
C PRO A 321 13.84 11.97 12.40
N SER A 322 13.25 10.78 12.25
CA SER A 322 11.85 10.61 11.86
C SER A 322 10.82 10.95 12.96
N VAL A 323 11.28 11.24 14.18
CA VAL A 323 10.42 11.61 15.31
C VAL A 323 10.02 13.09 15.27
N LEU A 324 10.71 13.89 14.46
CA LEU A 324 10.41 15.30 14.23
C LEU A 324 9.69 15.47 12.88
N PRO A 325 8.88 16.53 12.72
CA PRO A 325 8.32 16.89 11.42
C PRO A 325 9.44 17.09 10.40
N ARG A 326 9.30 16.51 9.21
CA ARG A 326 10.34 16.62 8.19
C ARG A 326 10.37 18.01 7.53
N LEU A 327 9.21 18.66 7.41
CA LEU A 327 9.11 20.01 6.88
C LEU A 327 8.80 20.94 8.04
N ILE A 328 9.74 21.83 8.34
CA ILE A 328 9.61 22.80 9.42
C ILE A 328 8.87 24.00 8.84
N HIS A 329 7.70 24.30 9.40
CA HIS A 329 6.92 25.48 9.02
C HIS A 329 7.60 26.73 9.58
N LEU A 330 7.82 27.72 8.72
CA LEU A 330 8.45 28.98 9.08
C LEU A 330 7.40 29.94 9.63
N PRO A 331 7.74 30.76 10.64
CA PRO A 331 6.81 31.74 11.18
C PRO A 331 6.38 32.72 10.07
N ALA A 332 5.07 33.00 10.03
CA ALA A 332 4.53 33.98 9.11
C ALA A 332 5.13 35.37 9.38
N ASP A 333 5.39 36.13 8.31
CA ASP A 333 5.77 37.53 8.43
C ASP A 333 4.54 38.34 8.84
N GLU A 334 4.54 38.87 10.07
CA GLU A 334 3.45 39.72 10.59
C GLU A 334 3.20 40.99 9.76
N THR A 335 4.14 41.35 8.87
CA THR A 335 4.03 42.49 7.95
C THR A 335 3.50 42.12 6.56
N SER A 336 3.36 40.83 6.24
CA SER A 336 2.77 40.38 4.99
C SER A 336 1.23 40.44 5.07
N ASP A 337 0.61 41.17 4.15
CA ASP A 337 -0.87 41.25 4.01
C ASP A 337 -1.47 39.93 3.46
N GLU A 338 -0.65 38.90 3.24
CA GLU A 338 -1.03 37.66 2.59
C GLU A 338 -1.48 36.61 3.61
N LEU A 339 -2.80 36.53 3.82
CA LEU A 339 -3.46 35.58 4.73
C LEU A 339 -3.19 34.09 4.42
N TYR A 340 -2.37 33.75 3.43
CA TYR A 340 -2.26 32.42 2.82
C TYR A 340 -0.84 32.02 2.38
N GLU A 341 0.22 32.54 3.00
CA GLU A 341 1.59 32.03 2.78
C GLU A 341 1.93 30.85 3.71
N ASP A 342 2.29 29.70 3.14
CA ASP A 342 2.82 28.54 3.85
C ASP A 342 4.26 28.28 3.40
N ARG A 343 5.23 28.59 4.25
CA ARG A 343 6.67 28.49 3.93
C ARG A 343 7.31 27.37 4.76
N PHE A 344 8.08 26.51 4.11
CA PHE A 344 8.73 25.36 4.74
C PHE A 344 10.22 25.30 4.44
N VAL A 345 10.99 24.76 5.38
CA VAL A 345 12.36 24.28 5.15
C VAL A 345 12.47 22.82 5.54
N SER A 346 13.23 22.02 4.80
CA SER A 346 13.40 20.60 5.12
C SER A 346 14.36 20.42 6.30
N ILE A 347 14.09 19.43 7.16
CA ILE A 347 14.95 19.15 8.31
C ILE A 347 16.37 18.72 7.88
N GLU A 348 16.50 18.00 6.77
CA GLU A 348 17.79 17.61 6.22
C GLU A 348 18.63 18.82 5.80
N ASP A 349 18.01 19.86 5.23
CA ASP A 349 18.68 21.13 4.91
C ASP A 349 19.13 21.88 6.16
N VAL A 350 18.29 21.89 7.20
CA VAL A 350 18.63 22.51 8.49
C VAL A 350 19.81 21.80 9.15
N ILE A 351 19.87 20.46 9.06
CA ILE A 351 20.99 19.67 9.56
C ILE A 351 22.24 19.95 8.72
N ALA A 352 22.12 19.94 7.39
CA ALA A 352 23.19 20.19 6.44
C ALA A 352 23.89 21.54 6.69
N LYS A 353 23.09 22.61 6.84
CA LYS A 353 23.60 23.96 7.18
C LYS A 353 24.43 23.97 8.47
N ASN A 354 24.02 23.18 9.46
CA ASN A 354 24.61 23.20 10.81
C ASN A 354 25.58 22.02 11.08
N LEU A 355 26.08 21.34 10.03
CA LEU A 355 27.01 20.21 10.18
C LEU A 355 28.30 20.56 10.93
N GLY A 356 28.78 21.80 10.81
CA GLY A 356 29.99 22.26 11.51
C GLY A 356 29.88 22.15 13.04
N GLU A 357 28.68 22.26 13.59
CA GLU A 357 28.44 22.12 15.03
C GLU A 357 28.46 20.67 15.49
N LEU A 358 28.09 19.73 14.61
CA LEU A 358 28.13 18.29 14.90
C LEU A 358 29.55 17.72 14.86
N PHE A 359 30.47 18.38 14.14
CA PHE A 359 31.83 17.90 13.94
C PHE A 359 32.89 18.95 14.33
N PRO A 360 32.93 19.36 15.62
CA PRO A 360 33.86 20.39 16.07
C PRO A 360 35.32 19.95 15.85
N GLY A 361 36.11 20.82 15.20
CA GLY A 361 37.52 20.57 14.90
C GLY A 361 37.78 19.79 13.61
N MET A 362 36.73 19.40 12.89
CA MET A 362 36.81 18.86 11.52
C MET A 362 36.31 19.91 10.52
N GLN A 363 36.81 19.84 9.29
CA GLN A 363 36.26 20.63 8.19
C GLN A 363 35.26 19.78 7.42
N VAL A 364 34.01 20.24 7.31
CA VAL A 364 33.03 19.62 6.42
C VAL A 364 33.42 19.98 4.98
N ALA A 365 33.80 18.96 4.20
CA ALA A 365 34.15 19.15 2.79
C ALA A 365 32.90 19.10 1.92
N GLU A 366 32.13 18.03 2.04
CA GLU A 366 30.94 17.77 1.22
C GLU A 366 29.89 17.03 2.06
N HIS A 367 28.63 17.15 1.65
CA HIS A 367 27.55 16.36 2.21
C HIS A 367 26.51 16.05 1.15
N PHE A 368 25.90 14.87 1.24
CA PHE A 368 24.92 14.39 0.26
C PHE A 368 23.81 13.61 0.94
N THR A 369 22.58 13.77 0.47
CA THR A 369 21.44 13.01 0.99
C THR A 369 21.38 11.61 0.36
N PHE A 370 21.09 10.60 1.17
CA PHE A 370 20.81 9.26 0.68
C PHE A 370 19.78 8.52 1.54
N ARG A 371 19.12 7.54 0.93
CA ARG A 371 18.08 6.74 1.55
C ARG A 371 18.18 5.28 1.15
N VAL A 372 18.00 4.40 2.13
CA VAL A 372 18.11 2.94 1.93
C VAL A 372 16.77 2.29 2.18
N THR A 373 16.29 1.48 1.23
CA THR A 373 15.14 0.59 1.41
C THR A 373 15.63 -0.83 1.65
N ARG A 374 15.06 -1.53 2.64
CA ARG A 374 15.47 -2.89 3.05
C ARG A 374 14.32 -3.87 3.02
N ASN A 375 14.64 -5.15 2.91
CA ASN A 375 13.65 -6.20 3.07
C ASN A 375 13.02 -6.15 4.47
N GLU A 376 11.70 -6.10 4.53
CA GLU A 376 10.94 -6.09 5.79
C GLU A 376 9.88 -7.21 5.86
N ASP A 377 9.91 -8.18 4.95
CA ASP A 377 8.92 -9.27 4.94
C ASP A 377 9.17 -10.24 6.10
N LEU A 378 8.13 -10.46 6.92
CA LEU A 378 8.10 -11.39 8.05
C LEU A 378 7.67 -12.78 7.58
N GLU A 379 8.57 -13.75 7.64
CA GLU A 379 8.24 -15.18 7.48
C GLU A 379 8.42 -15.86 8.84
N VAL A 380 7.30 -16.32 9.43
CA VAL A 380 7.30 -17.10 10.68
C VAL A 380 7.02 -18.55 10.31
N GLU A 381 7.94 -19.46 10.63
CA GLU A 381 7.76 -20.92 10.51
C GLU A 381 6.63 -21.37 11.44
N GLU A 382 5.68 -22.16 10.93
CA GLU A 382 4.41 -22.49 11.59
C GLU A 382 4.45 -23.82 12.37
N ASP A 383 5.63 -24.24 12.83
CA ASP A 383 5.81 -25.60 13.35
C ASP A 383 5.30 -25.82 14.79
N ASP A 384 4.94 -24.77 15.53
CA ASP A 384 4.31 -24.89 16.86
C ASP A 384 3.20 -23.85 17.11
N ALA A 385 1.94 -24.28 17.00
CA ALA A 385 0.76 -23.44 17.20
C ALA A 385 0.60 -22.89 18.64
N GLU A 386 1.19 -23.55 19.65
CA GLU A 386 1.06 -23.16 21.05
C GLU A 386 1.85 -21.88 21.43
N ASN A 387 2.77 -21.40 20.57
CA ASN A 387 3.56 -20.19 20.83
C ASN A 387 3.64 -19.22 19.62
N LEU A 388 2.63 -19.21 18.74
CA LEU A 388 2.62 -18.35 17.55
C LEU A 388 2.83 -16.85 17.89
N LEU A 389 2.22 -16.37 18.97
CA LEU A 389 2.32 -14.97 19.41
C LEU A 389 3.75 -14.64 19.87
N THR A 390 4.38 -15.50 20.65
CA THR A 390 5.77 -15.34 21.11
C THR A 390 6.79 -15.51 19.96
N ALA A 391 6.53 -16.41 19.01
CA ALA A 391 7.35 -16.55 17.81
C ALA A 391 7.30 -15.28 16.94
N LEU A 392 6.09 -14.70 16.78
CA LEU A 392 5.90 -13.45 16.06
C LEU A 392 6.61 -12.27 16.73
N GLU A 393 6.56 -12.16 18.06
CA GLU A 393 7.29 -11.13 18.83
C GLU A 393 8.82 -11.23 18.61
N LYS A 394 9.37 -12.44 18.55
CA LYS A 394 10.80 -12.66 18.25
C LYS A 394 11.15 -12.25 16.81
N GLU A 395 10.33 -12.63 15.83
CA GLU A 395 10.57 -12.28 14.43
C GLU A 395 10.36 -10.79 14.13
N LEU A 396 9.45 -10.11 14.82
CA LEU A 396 9.30 -8.64 14.75
C LEU A 396 10.60 -7.91 15.11
N THR A 397 11.41 -8.46 16.01
CA THR A 397 12.70 -7.90 16.39
C THR A 397 13.77 -8.14 15.30
N ARG A 398 13.74 -9.30 14.62
CA ARG A 398 14.68 -9.68 13.55
C ARG A 398 14.42 -8.97 12.23
N ARG A 399 13.16 -8.64 11.94
CA ARG A 399 12.72 -7.87 10.76
C ARG A 399 13.55 -6.63 10.48
N ARG A 400 14.04 -5.97 11.53
CA ARG A 400 14.81 -4.73 11.44
C ARG A 400 16.11 -4.84 10.66
N PHE A 401 16.59 -6.03 10.30
CA PHE A 401 17.93 -6.28 9.74
C PHE A 401 17.96 -6.91 8.33
N GLY A 402 16.88 -6.82 7.56
CA GLY A 402 16.87 -7.36 6.19
C GLY A 402 17.92 -6.71 5.26
N PRO A 403 18.37 -7.43 4.20
CA PRO A 403 19.33 -6.89 3.22
C PRO A 403 18.73 -5.67 2.48
N PRO A 404 19.58 -4.74 2.02
CA PRO A 404 19.12 -3.62 1.21
C PRO A 404 18.67 -4.10 -0.17
N VAL A 405 17.66 -3.41 -0.70
CA VAL A 405 17.03 -3.72 -2.00
C VAL A 405 16.97 -2.53 -2.93
N ARG A 406 17.19 -1.31 -2.41
CA ARG A 406 17.25 -0.06 -3.16
C ARG A 406 18.04 0.98 -2.37
N LEU A 407 18.89 1.72 -3.07
CA LEU A 407 19.63 2.89 -2.60
C LEU A 407 19.23 4.09 -3.45
N GLU A 408 18.71 5.12 -2.82
CA GLU A 408 18.41 6.43 -3.44
C GLU A 408 19.50 7.41 -3.00
N VAL A 409 20.05 8.17 -3.94
CA VAL A 409 21.08 9.18 -3.68
C VAL A 409 20.75 10.46 -4.44
N ALA A 410 21.19 11.60 -3.91
CA ALA A 410 21.16 12.86 -4.63
C ALA A 410 21.93 12.73 -5.96
N ASP A 411 21.45 13.38 -7.02
CA ASP A 411 22.04 13.34 -8.36
C ASP A 411 23.43 14.00 -8.44
N ASP A 412 23.68 14.98 -7.57
CA ASP A 412 24.95 15.66 -7.38
C ASP A 412 25.97 14.89 -6.51
N MET A 413 25.62 13.70 -6.00
CA MET A 413 26.52 12.90 -5.18
C MET A 413 27.79 12.49 -5.93
N ASP A 414 28.95 12.82 -5.34
CA ASP A 414 30.24 12.43 -5.87
C ASP A 414 30.39 10.91 -6.02
N ASP A 415 30.97 10.48 -7.15
CA ASP A 415 31.12 9.07 -7.50
C ASP A 415 31.96 8.29 -6.48
N HIS A 416 32.94 8.92 -5.83
CA HIS A 416 33.73 8.29 -4.76
C HIS A 416 32.86 7.93 -3.55
N VAL A 417 32.01 8.86 -3.12
CA VAL A 417 31.08 8.64 -2.00
C VAL A 417 30.06 7.58 -2.36
N LEU A 418 29.54 7.62 -3.59
CA LEU A 418 28.60 6.62 -4.06
C LEU A 418 29.23 5.22 -4.07
N GLU A 419 30.42 5.05 -4.63
CA GLU A 419 31.10 3.76 -4.68
C GLU A 419 31.41 3.22 -3.27
N MET A 420 31.71 4.12 -2.32
CA MET A 420 31.82 3.76 -0.91
C MET A 420 30.48 3.21 -0.40
N LEU A 421 29.37 3.93 -0.56
CA LEU A 421 28.04 3.49 -0.12
C LEU A 421 27.62 2.16 -0.78
N VAL A 422 27.85 2.00 -2.08
CA VAL A 422 27.54 0.79 -2.84
C VAL A 422 28.29 -0.41 -2.27
N ARG A 423 29.60 -0.26 -2.01
CA ARG A 423 30.44 -1.31 -1.43
C ARG A 423 30.03 -1.66 0.00
N GLU A 424 29.89 -0.66 0.87
CA GLU A 424 29.61 -0.89 2.30
C GLU A 424 28.19 -1.42 2.54
N LEU A 425 27.22 -1.03 1.71
CA LEU A 425 25.85 -1.54 1.79
C LEU A 425 25.66 -2.88 1.05
N GLY A 426 26.56 -3.23 0.14
CA GLY A 426 26.45 -4.44 -0.68
C GLY A 426 25.26 -4.39 -1.65
N VAL A 427 24.93 -3.21 -2.17
CA VAL A 427 23.88 -3.03 -3.18
C VAL A 427 24.45 -3.17 -4.59
N HIS A 428 23.64 -3.64 -5.54
CA HIS A 428 24.07 -3.70 -6.94
C HIS A 428 23.85 -2.34 -7.62
N ARG A 429 24.64 -1.98 -8.64
CA ARG A 429 24.48 -0.69 -9.35
C ARG A 429 23.08 -0.47 -9.93
N LYS A 430 22.43 -1.55 -10.41
CA LYS A 430 21.01 -1.55 -10.86
C LYS A 430 19.98 -1.27 -9.74
N GLU A 431 20.43 -1.13 -8.50
CA GLU A 431 19.61 -0.84 -7.33
C GLU A 431 19.87 0.56 -6.79
N VAL A 432 20.71 1.33 -7.48
CA VAL A 432 21.06 2.71 -7.18
C VAL A 432 20.24 3.65 -8.06
N TYR A 433 19.50 4.56 -7.43
CA TYR A 433 18.66 5.55 -8.09
C TYR A 433 19.23 6.92 -7.75
N ARG A 434 19.77 7.62 -8.76
CA ARG A 434 20.21 9.00 -8.64
C ARG A 434 19.02 9.91 -8.95
N LEU A 435 18.62 10.73 -8.00
CA LEU A 435 17.42 11.56 -8.12
C LEU A 435 17.72 12.98 -7.67
N SER A 436 17.09 13.95 -8.30
CA SER A 436 17.11 15.33 -7.82
C SER A 436 16.49 15.44 -6.43
N GLU A 437 17.09 16.27 -5.59
CA GLU A 437 16.62 16.50 -4.23
C GLU A 437 15.40 17.43 -4.18
N PRO A 438 14.43 17.21 -3.29
CA PRO A 438 14.52 16.35 -2.11
C PRO A 438 14.20 14.89 -2.39
N LEU A 439 15.02 13.98 -1.84
CA LEU A 439 14.70 12.54 -1.85
C LEU A 439 13.45 12.24 -1.00
N ASP A 440 12.90 11.04 -1.10
CA ASP A 440 11.79 10.60 -0.24
C ASP A 440 10.56 11.53 -0.28
N LEU A 441 9.89 11.70 -1.42
CA LEU A 441 8.75 12.63 -1.51
C LEU A 441 7.52 12.26 -0.64
N ARG A 442 7.57 11.18 0.17
CA ARG A 442 6.58 10.94 1.24
C ARG A 442 6.51 12.10 2.24
N GLY A 443 7.62 12.82 2.44
CA GLY A 443 7.68 13.99 3.32
C GLY A 443 6.67 15.09 2.98
N LEU A 444 6.25 15.16 1.70
CA LEU A 444 5.23 16.10 1.21
C LEU A 444 3.83 15.82 1.77
N SER A 445 3.63 14.76 2.56
CA SER A 445 2.34 14.51 3.21
C SER A 445 1.93 15.68 4.09
N GLN A 446 2.89 16.35 4.73
CA GLN A 446 2.68 17.57 5.53
C GLN A 446 2.08 18.70 4.68
N VAL A 447 2.53 18.88 3.44
CA VAL A 447 1.97 19.85 2.49
C VAL A 447 0.59 19.40 2.02
N ALA A 448 0.45 18.13 1.63
CA ALA A 448 -0.84 17.56 1.23
C ALA A 448 -1.89 17.53 2.37
N ASP A 449 -1.50 17.79 3.62
CA ASP A 449 -2.35 17.89 4.82
C ASP A 449 -2.70 19.35 5.20
N LEU A 450 -2.22 20.35 4.46
CA LEU A 450 -2.55 21.76 4.67
C LEU A 450 -4.06 22.04 4.61
N SER A 451 -4.52 22.96 5.45
CA SER A 451 -5.95 23.31 5.55
C SER A 451 -6.41 24.32 4.50
N ARG A 452 -6.07 24.06 3.23
CA ARG A 452 -6.42 24.87 2.04
C ARG A 452 -7.56 24.21 1.28
N THR A 453 -8.80 24.58 1.58
CA THR A 453 -10.00 23.89 1.06
C THR A 453 -10.22 24.06 -0.44
N GLU A 454 -9.74 25.17 -0.98
CA GLU A 454 -9.77 25.56 -2.38
C GLU A 454 -8.81 24.73 -3.26
N LEU A 455 -7.79 24.11 -2.65
CA LEU A 455 -6.82 23.25 -3.33
C LEU A 455 -7.12 21.75 -3.20
N ARG A 456 -8.32 21.41 -2.70
CA ARG A 456 -8.76 20.03 -2.42
C ARG A 456 -10.05 19.71 -3.17
N TRP A 457 -10.37 18.42 -3.27
CA TRP A 457 -11.71 18.06 -3.71
C TRP A 457 -12.77 18.62 -2.74
N PRO A 458 -13.97 18.97 -3.24
CA PRO A 458 -15.08 19.36 -2.39
C PRO A 458 -15.33 18.34 -1.27
N ALA A 459 -15.56 18.84 -0.06
CA ALA A 459 -15.80 17.99 1.10
C ALA A 459 -16.97 17.04 0.83
N PHE A 460 -16.74 15.75 1.05
CA PHE A 460 -17.74 14.71 0.91
C PHE A 460 -18.11 14.19 2.30
N VAL A 461 -19.42 14.19 2.60
CA VAL A 461 -19.95 13.63 3.84
C VAL A 461 -20.87 12.47 3.50
N ALA A 462 -20.45 11.28 3.91
CA ALA A 462 -21.22 10.05 3.77
C ALA A 462 -22.62 10.20 4.35
N LYS A 463 -23.62 9.60 3.69
CA LYS A 463 -25.03 9.71 4.10
C LYS A 463 -25.49 8.43 4.79
N ALA A 464 -26.45 8.55 5.70
CA ALA A 464 -27.12 7.35 6.22
C ALA A 464 -27.90 6.66 5.09
N HIS A 465 -27.78 5.34 5.02
CA HIS A 465 -28.50 4.55 4.01
C HIS A 465 -30.02 4.74 4.21
N PRO A 466 -30.83 4.97 3.15
CA PRO A 466 -32.26 5.27 3.30
C PRO A 466 -33.07 4.24 4.08
N ALA A 467 -32.72 2.95 3.94
CA ALA A 467 -33.36 1.88 4.71
C ALA A 467 -33.05 1.94 6.22
N LEU A 468 -31.88 2.47 6.60
CA LEU A 468 -31.44 2.55 8.00
C LEU A 468 -31.78 3.89 8.65
N SER A 469 -32.29 4.86 7.90
CA SER A 469 -32.72 6.16 8.43
C SER A 469 -33.80 6.76 7.52
N PRO A 470 -35.02 6.17 7.49
CA PRO A 470 -36.09 6.63 6.61
C PRO A 470 -36.68 7.99 7.04
N VAL A 471 -36.50 8.40 8.30
CA VAL A 471 -36.99 9.67 8.86
C VAL A 471 -35.91 10.25 9.78
N GLU A 472 -35.69 11.57 9.76
CA GLU A 472 -34.89 12.28 10.78
C GLU A 472 -35.61 12.21 12.13
N ARG A 473 -35.44 11.10 12.84
CA ARG A 473 -35.91 10.93 14.23
C ARG A 473 -34.78 11.24 15.19
N SER A 474 -35.12 11.73 16.38
CA SER A 474 -34.21 11.91 17.50
C SER A 474 -33.75 10.58 18.12
N THR A 475 -34.42 9.47 17.79
CA THR A 475 -34.09 8.12 18.27
C THR A 475 -33.20 7.37 17.29
N GLN A 476 -32.24 6.60 17.81
CA GLN A 476 -31.40 5.70 17.02
C GLN A 476 -32.26 4.73 16.19
N ALA A 477 -31.90 4.48 14.93
CA ALA A 477 -32.66 3.60 14.05
C ALA A 477 -32.56 2.13 14.50
N ASP A 478 -33.65 1.36 14.43
CA ASP A 478 -33.66 -0.08 14.73
C ASP A 478 -33.08 -0.87 13.56
N ILE A 479 -31.76 -1.04 13.52
CA ILE A 479 -31.06 -1.68 12.39
C ILE A 479 -31.48 -3.16 12.27
N LEU A 480 -31.59 -3.85 13.40
CA LEU A 480 -32.04 -5.25 13.43
C LEU A 480 -33.47 -5.35 12.90
N GLY A 481 -34.34 -4.39 13.23
CA GLY A 481 -35.69 -4.30 12.68
C GLY A 481 -35.74 -4.09 11.18
N GLU A 482 -34.93 -3.19 10.64
CA GLU A 482 -34.87 -2.97 9.18
C GLU A 482 -34.35 -4.22 8.45
N MET A 483 -33.36 -4.93 9.02
CA MET A 483 -32.87 -6.19 8.46
C MET A 483 -33.95 -7.29 8.41
N ARG A 484 -34.97 -7.25 9.28
CA ARG A 484 -36.12 -8.18 9.20
C ARG A 484 -37.00 -7.92 7.99
N GLY A 485 -37.04 -6.66 7.52
CA GLY A 485 -37.84 -6.24 6.37
C GLY A 485 -37.26 -6.68 5.03
N GLY A 486 -35.94 -6.89 4.96
CA GLY A 486 -35.24 -7.37 3.79
C GLY A 486 -33.72 -7.17 3.88
N ASP A 487 -33.01 -7.69 2.89
CA ASP A 487 -31.58 -7.45 2.75
C ASP A 487 -31.31 -5.94 2.55
N ILE A 488 -30.15 -5.47 3.00
CA ILE A 488 -29.68 -4.10 2.80
C ILE A 488 -28.27 -4.14 2.21
N LEU A 489 -28.11 -3.64 0.99
CA LEU A 489 -26.82 -3.47 0.33
C LEU A 489 -26.24 -2.08 0.62
N LEU A 490 -25.11 -2.05 1.31
CA LEU A 490 -24.33 -0.86 1.63
C LEU A 490 -23.21 -0.66 0.61
N HIS A 491 -22.91 0.59 0.29
CA HIS A 491 -21.82 1.00 -0.59
C HIS A 491 -21.03 2.14 0.05
N HIS A 492 -19.93 1.80 0.70
CA HIS A 492 -18.99 2.74 1.29
C HIS A 492 -18.05 3.31 0.20
N PRO A 493 -17.56 4.55 0.32
CA PRO A 493 -17.82 5.50 1.41
C PRO A 493 -19.13 6.30 1.23
N TYR A 494 -19.93 6.01 0.21
CA TYR A 494 -21.15 6.74 -0.12
C TYR A 494 -22.20 6.66 0.99
N ASP A 495 -22.41 5.45 1.50
CA ASP A 495 -23.12 5.16 2.73
C ASP A 495 -22.18 5.28 3.94
N SER A 496 -22.68 5.88 5.02
CA SER A 496 -21.89 6.08 6.23
C SER A 496 -21.67 4.77 6.98
N PHE A 497 -20.41 4.41 7.20
CA PHE A 497 -20.01 3.26 8.01
C PHE A 497 -20.46 3.37 9.47
N SER A 498 -20.40 4.58 10.04
CA SER A 498 -20.77 4.82 11.45
C SER A 498 -22.25 4.55 11.69
N THR A 499 -23.12 4.99 10.78
CA THR A 499 -24.58 4.81 10.91
C THR A 499 -25.09 3.52 10.28
N SER A 500 -24.21 2.59 9.90
CA SER A 500 -24.58 1.30 9.31
C SER A 500 -23.88 0.14 10.03
N VAL A 501 -22.74 -0.31 9.53
CA VAL A 501 -22.02 -1.50 10.04
C VAL A 501 -21.56 -1.30 11.49
N GLN A 502 -21.04 -0.12 11.83
CA GLN A 502 -20.63 0.17 13.21
C GLN A 502 -21.85 0.18 14.14
N ALA A 503 -22.89 0.95 13.79
CA ALA A 503 -24.12 1.01 14.57
C ALA A 503 -24.81 -0.37 14.71
N PHE A 504 -24.74 -1.24 13.70
CA PHE A 504 -25.24 -2.62 13.77
C PHE A 504 -24.55 -3.41 14.90
N ILE A 505 -23.23 -3.30 14.99
CA ILE A 505 -22.44 -4.00 16.00
C ILE A 505 -22.67 -3.40 17.39
N GLU A 506 -22.72 -2.08 17.51
CA GLU A 506 -23.02 -1.38 18.76
C GLU A 506 -24.43 -1.72 19.28
N GLN A 507 -25.44 -1.75 18.42
CA GLN A 507 -26.80 -2.16 18.80
C GLN A 507 -26.85 -3.63 19.24
N ALA A 508 -26.15 -4.52 18.53
CA ALA A 508 -26.07 -5.92 18.92
C ALA A 508 -25.37 -6.11 20.28
N ALA A 509 -24.34 -5.30 20.56
CA ALA A 509 -23.64 -5.30 21.84
C ALA A 509 -24.54 -4.80 22.99
N ALA A 510 -25.39 -3.79 22.74
CA ALA A 510 -26.28 -3.21 23.74
C ALA A 510 -27.58 -4.02 23.97
N ASP A 511 -28.09 -4.75 22.97
CA ASP A 511 -29.38 -5.44 23.05
C ASP A 511 -29.35 -6.63 24.04
N PRO A 512 -30.19 -6.63 25.10
CA PRO A 512 -30.24 -7.73 26.07
C PRO A 512 -30.76 -9.06 25.50
N GLN A 513 -31.42 -9.05 24.35
CA GLN A 513 -31.90 -10.26 23.67
C GLN A 513 -30.85 -10.91 22.78
N VAL A 514 -29.69 -10.26 22.56
CA VAL A 514 -28.58 -10.86 21.83
C VAL A 514 -27.85 -11.87 22.71
N LEU A 515 -27.75 -13.10 22.22
CA LEU A 515 -27.13 -14.23 22.91
C LEU A 515 -25.64 -14.34 22.57
N ALA A 516 -25.28 -14.09 21.31
CA ALA A 516 -23.91 -14.24 20.84
C ALA A 516 -23.55 -13.29 19.69
N ILE A 517 -22.27 -12.90 19.62
CA ILE A 517 -21.68 -12.14 18.52
C ILE A 517 -20.42 -12.89 18.05
N LYS A 518 -20.33 -13.20 16.76
CA LYS A 518 -19.14 -13.79 16.15
C LYS A 518 -18.63 -12.87 15.05
N GLN A 519 -17.36 -12.46 15.10
CA GLN A 519 -16.81 -11.51 14.16
C GLN A 519 -15.38 -11.85 13.75
N THR A 520 -15.08 -11.63 12.47
CA THR A 520 -13.69 -11.64 11.96
C THR A 520 -13.10 -10.24 12.06
N LEU A 521 -11.89 -10.13 12.59
CA LEU A 521 -11.18 -8.87 12.76
C LEU A 521 -9.87 -8.92 11.99
N TYR A 522 -9.82 -8.14 10.91
CA TYR A 522 -8.67 -7.98 10.03
C TYR A 522 -8.31 -6.49 9.98
N ARG A 523 -7.16 -6.12 10.56
CA ARG A 523 -6.63 -4.75 10.65
C ARG A 523 -7.58 -3.74 11.30
N THR A 524 -7.50 -3.60 12.61
CA THR A 524 -8.25 -2.58 13.38
C THR A 524 -7.30 -1.56 14.02
N SER A 525 -7.72 -0.30 14.11
CA SER A 525 -6.99 0.72 14.85
C SER A 525 -7.03 0.48 16.37
N GLY A 526 -6.01 0.94 17.10
CA GLY A 526 -5.90 0.78 18.56
C GLY A 526 -7.10 1.29 19.36
N ASP A 527 -7.80 2.33 18.86
CA ASP A 527 -9.01 2.93 19.45
C ASP A 527 -10.29 2.60 18.62
N SER A 528 -10.42 1.37 18.14
CA SER A 528 -11.56 0.97 17.30
C SER A 528 -12.86 0.86 18.12
N PRO A 529 -13.95 1.59 17.76
CA PRO A 529 -15.27 1.45 18.40
C PRO A 529 -15.83 0.02 18.34
N ILE A 530 -15.45 -0.73 17.30
CA ILE A 530 -15.85 -2.13 17.13
C ILE A 530 -15.26 -3.02 18.23
N ILE A 531 -13.99 -2.81 18.57
CA ILE A 531 -13.34 -3.57 19.65
C ILE A 531 -14.02 -3.26 20.98
N GLN A 532 -14.33 -1.99 21.22
CA GLN A 532 -15.02 -1.57 22.43
C GLN A 532 -16.43 -2.19 22.54
N ALA A 533 -17.21 -2.19 21.45
CA ALA A 533 -18.52 -2.83 21.44
C ALA A 533 -18.46 -4.35 21.72
N LEU A 534 -17.45 -5.05 21.21
CA LEU A 534 -17.25 -6.48 21.49
C LEU A 534 -16.87 -6.74 22.95
N ILE A 535 -16.07 -5.87 23.56
CA ILE A 535 -15.74 -5.91 24.99
C ILE A 535 -17.02 -5.74 25.83
N GLU A 536 -17.79 -4.68 25.55
CA GLU A 536 -19.04 -4.40 26.26
C GLU A 536 -20.06 -5.54 26.13
N ALA A 537 -20.14 -6.17 24.96
CA ALA A 537 -20.98 -7.35 24.75
C ALA A 537 -20.57 -8.52 25.64
N ALA A 538 -19.27 -8.80 25.77
CA ALA A 538 -18.75 -9.87 26.63
C ALA A 538 -18.97 -9.57 28.12
N GLU A 539 -18.72 -8.33 28.54
CA GLU A 539 -18.98 -7.87 29.92
C GLU A 539 -20.46 -7.94 30.28
N ALA A 540 -21.36 -7.73 29.30
CA ALA A 540 -22.80 -7.94 29.45
C ALA A 540 -23.23 -9.42 29.46
N GLY A 541 -22.29 -10.37 29.44
CA GLY A 541 -22.55 -11.81 29.53
C GLY A 541 -22.91 -12.50 28.21
N LYS A 542 -22.77 -11.81 27.06
CA LYS A 542 -23.01 -12.40 25.73
C LYS A 542 -21.84 -13.29 25.33
N GLN A 543 -22.10 -14.34 24.54
CA GLN A 543 -21.02 -15.15 23.98
C GLN A 543 -20.36 -14.41 22.81
N VAL A 544 -19.12 -13.93 22.99
CA VAL A 544 -18.39 -13.22 21.94
C VAL A 544 -17.23 -14.07 21.42
N LEU A 545 -17.20 -14.31 20.11
CA LEU A 545 -16.09 -14.96 19.39
C LEU A 545 -15.44 -13.95 18.44
N ALA A 546 -14.14 -13.74 18.58
CA ALA A 546 -13.36 -12.88 17.70
C ALA A 546 -12.28 -13.69 16.97
N VAL A 547 -12.37 -13.76 15.64
CA VAL A 547 -11.32 -14.38 14.80
C VAL A 547 -10.32 -13.30 14.42
N VAL A 548 -9.09 -13.38 14.95
CA VAL A 548 -8.07 -12.33 14.84
C VAL A 548 -6.93 -12.77 13.93
N GLU A 549 -6.69 -12.00 12.87
CA GLU A 549 -5.52 -12.19 12.01
C GLU A 549 -4.32 -11.40 12.52
N ILE A 550 -3.43 -12.04 13.29
CA ILE A 550 -2.24 -11.36 13.83
C ILE A 550 -1.21 -11.06 12.74
N LYS A 551 -1.08 -11.90 11.69
CA LYS A 551 -0.09 -11.73 10.60
C LYS A 551 -0.52 -10.73 9.53
N ALA A 552 -1.40 -9.79 9.88
CA ALA A 552 -1.76 -8.69 8.99
C ALA A 552 -0.56 -7.73 8.89
N ARG A 553 -0.04 -7.58 7.68
CA ARG A 553 1.23 -6.86 7.43
C ARG A 553 1.18 -5.45 8.00
N PHE A 554 2.22 -5.10 8.76
CA PHE A 554 2.49 -3.80 9.38
C PHE A 554 1.50 -3.38 10.48
N ASP A 555 0.53 -4.23 10.82
CA ASP A 555 -0.44 -4.01 11.90
C ASP A 555 -0.21 -5.00 13.06
N GLU A 556 0.89 -5.77 13.04
CA GLU A 556 1.10 -6.92 13.93
C GLU A 556 1.11 -6.50 15.41
N GLU A 557 1.82 -5.41 15.75
CA GLU A 557 1.93 -4.91 17.12
C GLU A 557 0.57 -4.46 17.69
N ASN A 558 -0.21 -3.74 16.88
CA ASN A 558 -1.57 -3.34 17.23
C ASN A 558 -2.44 -4.58 17.45
N ASN A 559 -2.38 -5.56 16.53
CA ASN A 559 -3.15 -6.80 16.59
C ASN A 559 -2.88 -7.63 17.85
N ILE A 560 -1.62 -7.72 18.28
CA ILE A 560 -1.26 -8.37 19.54
C ILE A 560 -1.87 -7.62 20.74
N SER A 561 -1.79 -6.29 20.75
CA SER A 561 -2.27 -5.47 21.86
C SER A 561 -3.79 -5.62 22.09
N TRP A 562 -4.60 -5.50 21.04
CA TRP A 562 -6.06 -5.58 21.21
C TRP A 562 -6.58 -7.02 21.34
N ALA A 563 -5.90 -8.03 20.78
CA ALA A 563 -6.21 -9.43 21.08
C ALA A 563 -6.15 -9.71 22.59
N ARG A 564 -5.09 -9.22 23.28
CA ARG A 564 -4.98 -9.31 24.74
C ARG A 564 -6.08 -8.54 25.48
N LYS A 565 -6.52 -7.39 24.95
CA LYS A 565 -7.64 -6.64 25.55
C LYS A 565 -8.95 -7.42 25.47
N LEU A 566 -9.25 -8.02 24.32
CA LEU A 566 -10.44 -8.85 24.11
C LEU A 566 -10.43 -10.09 25.03
N GLU A 567 -9.32 -10.82 25.10
CA GLU A 567 -9.20 -12.01 25.96
C GLU A 567 -9.47 -11.67 27.43
N ARG A 568 -8.93 -10.54 27.94
CA ARG A 568 -9.15 -10.08 29.32
C ARG A 568 -10.61 -9.74 29.62
N ALA A 569 -11.36 -9.30 28.61
CA ALA A 569 -12.79 -8.98 28.73
C ALA A 569 -13.71 -10.21 28.63
N GLY A 570 -13.15 -11.42 28.47
CA GLY A 570 -13.92 -12.66 28.33
C GLY A 570 -14.37 -12.99 26.91
N VAL A 571 -13.85 -12.28 25.90
CA VAL A 571 -14.06 -12.62 24.49
C VAL A 571 -13.24 -13.86 24.16
N HIS A 572 -13.85 -14.84 23.49
CA HIS A 572 -13.14 -16.00 22.97
C HIS A 572 -12.38 -15.60 21.70
N VAL A 573 -11.08 -15.36 21.84
CA VAL A 573 -10.19 -15.00 20.73
C VAL A 573 -9.64 -16.26 20.07
N VAL A 574 -9.75 -16.36 18.75
CA VAL A 574 -9.17 -17.44 17.95
C VAL A 574 -8.32 -16.88 16.81
N TYR A 575 -7.21 -17.53 16.50
CA TYR A 575 -6.23 -17.04 15.52
C TYR A 575 -6.41 -17.62 14.11
N GLY A 576 -7.63 -18.09 13.80
CA GLY A 576 -7.97 -18.69 12.50
C GLY A 576 -7.50 -20.14 12.36
N LEU A 577 -7.44 -20.62 11.12
CA LEU A 577 -6.98 -21.97 10.77
C LEU A 577 -5.46 -21.98 10.57
N VAL A 578 -4.78 -23.00 11.09
CA VAL A 578 -3.34 -23.22 10.87
C VAL A 578 -3.04 -23.28 9.36
N GLY A 579 -1.98 -22.60 8.89
CA GLY A 579 -1.63 -22.54 7.48
C GLY A 579 -2.41 -21.52 6.65
N LEU A 580 -3.49 -20.91 7.18
CA LEU A 580 -4.38 -20.04 6.41
C LEU A 580 -4.60 -18.70 7.09
N LYS A 581 -4.47 -17.62 6.32
CA LYS A 581 -4.81 -16.27 6.81
C LYS A 581 -6.31 -16.02 6.70
N THR A 582 -6.94 -15.51 7.76
CA THR A 582 -8.38 -15.16 7.71
C THR A 582 -8.54 -13.76 7.14
N HIS A 583 -9.16 -13.67 5.95
CA HIS A 583 -9.37 -12.41 5.25
C HIS A 583 -10.85 -12.17 4.87
N ALA A 584 -11.76 -13.05 5.26
CA ALA A 584 -13.20 -12.80 5.20
C ALA A 584 -13.63 -11.70 6.19
N LYS A 585 -14.63 -10.88 5.83
CA LYS A 585 -15.16 -9.79 6.66
C LYS A 585 -16.60 -10.08 7.01
N LEU A 586 -16.76 -10.77 8.12
CA LEU A 586 -18.00 -11.39 8.55
C LEU A 586 -18.34 -10.95 9.96
N CYS A 587 -19.61 -10.66 10.18
CA CYS A 587 -20.20 -10.51 11.50
C CYS A 587 -21.50 -11.32 11.54
N LEU A 588 -21.70 -12.07 12.62
CA LEU A 588 -22.89 -12.87 12.89
C LEU A 588 -23.37 -12.57 14.30
N VAL A 589 -24.59 -12.06 14.40
CA VAL A 589 -25.30 -11.76 15.65
C VAL A 589 -26.43 -12.77 15.81
N VAL A 590 -26.46 -13.44 16.95
CA VAL A 590 -27.50 -14.43 17.30
C VAL A 590 -28.38 -13.83 18.38
N ARG A 591 -29.68 -13.69 18.09
CA ARG A 591 -30.65 -12.99 18.93
C ARG A 591 -31.85 -13.87 19.24
N GLN A 592 -32.32 -13.84 20.48
CA GLN A 592 -33.57 -14.45 20.91
C GLN A 592 -34.75 -13.55 20.53
N GLU A 593 -35.69 -14.06 19.73
CA GLU A 593 -36.93 -13.37 19.35
C GLU A 593 -38.13 -14.25 19.70
N GLY A 594 -38.77 -13.92 20.84
CA GLY A 594 -39.81 -14.78 21.41
C GLY A 594 -39.25 -16.15 21.73
N ASP A 595 -39.86 -17.19 21.15
CA ASP A 595 -39.43 -18.60 21.31
C ASP A 595 -38.41 -19.06 20.25
N THR A 596 -37.99 -18.18 19.35
CA THR A 596 -37.10 -18.53 18.23
C THR A 596 -35.76 -17.81 18.31
N ILE A 597 -34.75 -18.40 17.67
CA ILE A 597 -33.45 -17.77 17.49
C ILE A 597 -33.34 -17.26 16.07
N ARG A 598 -32.99 -15.98 15.92
CA ARG A 598 -32.71 -15.36 14.62
C ARG A 598 -31.24 -14.98 14.51
N ARG A 599 -30.73 -15.01 13.28
CA ARG A 599 -29.34 -14.67 12.93
C ARG A 599 -29.34 -13.42 12.06
N TYR A 600 -28.55 -12.44 12.44
CA TYR A 600 -28.32 -11.22 11.70
C TYR A 600 -26.87 -11.20 11.25
N CYS A 601 -26.65 -10.99 9.96
CA CYS A 601 -25.37 -11.21 9.32
C CYS A 601 -24.90 -9.95 8.61
N HIS A 602 -23.59 -9.73 8.62
CA HIS A 602 -22.90 -8.82 7.71
C HIS A 602 -21.84 -9.61 6.93
N VAL A 603 -21.82 -9.44 5.60
CA VAL A 603 -20.75 -9.92 4.72
C VAL A 603 -20.22 -8.75 3.92
N GLY A 604 -18.95 -8.39 4.11
CA GLY A 604 -18.32 -7.23 3.48
C GLY A 604 -17.17 -7.57 2.53
N THR A 605 -16.89 -6.65 1.61
CA THR A 605 -15.66 -6.64 0.80
C THR A 605 -14.50 -5.98 1.58
N GLY A 606 -14.82 -5.06 2.48
CA GLY A 606 -13.90 -4.20 3.23
C GLY A 606 -13.83 -4.46 4.73
N ASN A 607 -12.72 -4.06 5.35
CA ASN A 607 -12.43 -4.26 6.78
C ASN A 607 -13.36 -3.45 7.70
N TYR A 608 -13.47 -3.88 8.96
CA TYR A 608 -14.16 -3.15 10.02
C TYR A 608 -13.31 -2.00 10.60
N ASN A 609 -12.92 -1.05 9.74
CA ASN A 609 -12.09 0.10 10.12
C ASN A 609 -12.72 1.42 9.63
N PRO A 610 -13.22 2.28 10.54
CA PRO A 610 -13.88 3.53 10.18
C PRO A 610 -13.02 4.50 9.37
N LYS A 611 -11.68 4.46 9.52
CA LYS A 611 -10.77 5.32 8.78
C LYS A 611 -10.69 4.90 7.31
N THR A 612 -10.46 3.61 7.06
CA THR A 612 -10.38 3.10 5.68
C THR A 612 -11.73 3.14 4.99
N ALA A 613 -12.84 2.96 5.71
CA ALA A 613 -14.19 3.04 5.15
C ALA A 613 -14.56 4.43 4.58
N ARG A 614 -13.75 5.47 4.83
CA ARG A 614 -13.89 6.81 4.22
C ARG A 614 -13.02 7.00 2.98
N LEU A 615 -12.03 6.13 2.78
CA LEU A 615 -11.02 6.24 1.73
C LEU A 615 -11.17 5.12 0.68
N TYR A 616 -11.79 4.00 1.05
CA TYR A 616 -11.90 2.79 0.25
C TYR A 616 -13.36 2.64 -0.18
N GLU A 617 -13.55 2.30 -1.45
CA GLU A 617 -14.85 1.90 -1.96
C GLU A 617 -15.09 0.43 -1.63
N ASP A 618 -16.19 0.13 -0.93
CA ASP A 618 -16.49 -1.20 -0.42
C ASP A 618 -17.99 -1.46 -0.40
N LEU A 619 -18.37 -2.73 -0.57
CA LEU A 619 -19.74 -3.21 -0.48
C LEU A 619 -19.95 -4.04 0.79
N GLY A 620 -21.16 -3.96 1.35
CA GLY A 620 -21.56 -4.74 2.51
C GLY A 620 -23.01 -5.21 2.41
N LEU A 621 -23.27 -6.49 2.69
CA LEU A 621 -24.62 -7.04 2.77
C LEU A 621 -25.01 -7.24 4.23
N LEU A 622 -26.01 -6.50 4.69
CA LEU A 622 -26.74 -6.78 5.92
C LEU A 622 -27.95 -7.67 5.61
N THR A 623 -28.07 -8.83 6.25
CA THR A 623 -29.14 -9.79 5.97
C THR A 623 -29.54 -10.58 7.22
N SER A 624 -30.83 -10.93 7.32
CA SER A 624 -31.33 -11.94 8.26
C SER A 624 -31.79 -13.22 7.55
N ASP A 625 -31.34 -13.45 6.32
CA ASP A 625 -31.64 -14.66 5.55
C ASP A 625 -31.16 -15.91 6.31
N PRO A 626 -32.04 -16.91 6.51
CA PRO A 626 -31.71 -18.08 7.32
C PRO A 626 -30.61 -18.96 6.70
N VAL A 627 -30.49 -18.98 5.37
CA VAL A 627 -29.46 -19.74 4.65
C VAL A 627 -28.09 -19.10 4.84
N VAL A 628 -28.00 -17.77 4.69
CA VAL A 628 -26.76 -17.04 4.97
C VAL A 628 -26.36 -17.18 6.44
N GLY A 629 -27.32 -17.07 7.36
CA GLY A 629 -27.08 -17.26 8.79
C GLY A 629 -26.58 -18.66 9.15
N GLU A 630 -27.10 -19.70 8.49
CA GLU A 630 -26.62 -21.08 8.66
C GLU A 630 -25.21 -21.26 8.10
N ASP A 631 -24.94 -20.76 6.88
CA ASP A 631 -23.63 -20.85 6.25
C ASP A 631 -22.55 -20.11 7.06
N LEU A 632 -22.83 -18.90 7.57
CA LEU A 632 -21.91 -18.16 8.45
C LEU A 632 -21.68 -18.90 9.77
N THR A 633 -22.73 -19.52 10.34
CA THR A 633 -22.58 -20.35 11.55
C THR A 633 -21.61 -21.50 11.29
N ARG A 634 -21.75 -22.20 10.16
CA ARG A 634 -20.85 -23.28 9.75
C ARG A 634 -19.43 -22.78 9.54
N LEU A 635 -19.26 -21.61 8.91
CA LEU A 635 -17.95 -21.02 8.66
C LEU A 635 -17.24 -20.61 9.96
N PHE A 636 -17.93 -19.96 10.90
CA PHE A 636 -17.34 -19.64 12.21
C PHE A 636 -16.97 -20.90 13.00
N ASN A 637 -17.78 -21.96 12.93
CA ASN A 637 -17.45 -23.23 13.57
C ASN A 637 -16.24 -23.91 12.91
N GLN A 638 -16.07 -23.74 11.59
CA GLN A 638 -14.87 -24.19 10.89
C GLN A 638 -13.65 -23.37 11.32
N LEU A 639 -13.76 -22.04 11.41
CA LEU A 639 -12.68 -21.15 11.85
C LEU A 639 -12.25 -21.39 13.30
N SER A 640 -13.17 -21.85 14.16
CA SER A 640 -12.88 -22.25 15.54
C SER A 640 -12.47 -23.73 15.68
N GLY A 641 -12.15 -24.43 14.58
CA GLY A 641 -11.54 -25.76 14.58
C GLY A 641 -12.49 -26.97 14.56
N MET A 642 -13.82 -26.79 14.45
CA MET A 642 -14.79 -27.86 14.75
C MET A 642 -15.58 -28.43 13.56
N ALA A 643 -15.26 -28.10 12.30
CA ALA A 643 -15.97 -28.66 11.14
C ALA A 643 -15.19 -28.58 9.81
N PRO A 644 -14.19 -29.43 9.56
CA PRO A 644 -13.36 -29.34 8.36
C PRO A 644 -14.07 -29.77 7.07
N ARG A 645 -15.37 -30.06 7.03
CA ARG A 645 -16.12 -30.47 5.82
C ARG A 645 -17.47 -29.74 5.67
N ALA A 646 -17.54 -28.49 6.11
CA ALA A 646 -18.73 -27.67 5.89
C ALA A 646 -19.03 -27.53 4.39
N ARG A 647 -20.32 -27.68 4.04
CA ARG A 647 -20.86 -27.31 2.73
C ARG A 647 -21.68 -26.03 2.91
N PHE A 648 -21.58 -25.15 1.93
CA PHE A 648 -22.26 -23.85 1.91
C PHE A 648 -23.25 -23.81 0.76
N ARG A 649 -24.34 -23.07 0.92
CA ARG A 649 -25.41 -22.95 -0.09
C ARG A 649 -25.34 -21.61 -0.83
N ARG A 650 -25.32 -20.50 -0.09
CA ARG A 650 -25.24 -19.14 -0.65
C ARG A 650 -23.83 -18.56 -0.59
N LEU A 651 -22.89 -19.19 0.13
CA LEU A 651 -21.50 -18.78 0.18
C LEU A 651 -20.55 -19.65 -0.65
N LEU A 652 -19.57 -18.99 -1.27
CA LEU A 652 -18.33 -19.62 -1.74
C LEU A 652 -17.21 -19.26 -0.76
N VAL A 653 -16.45 -20.26 -0.31
CA VAL A 653 -15.43 -20.09 0.74
C VAL A 653 -14.10 -20.65 0.28
N ALA A 654 -13.06 -19.81 0.29
CA ALA A 654 -11.70 -20.21 -0.01
C ALA A 654 -11.09 -20.98 1.18
N PRO A 655 -10.18 -21.94 0.93
CA PRO A 655 -9.58 -22.27 -0.37
C PRO A 655 -10.37 -23.28 -1.23
N ARG A 656 -11.59 -23.65 -0.83
CA ARG A 656 -12.27 -24.83 -1.39
C ARG A 656 -13.18 -24.55 -2.57
N SER A 657 -14.07 -23.56 -2.44
CA SER A 657 -15.18 -23.40 -3.39
C SER A 657 -15.18 -22.08 -4.15
N VAL A 658 -14.37 -21.07 -3.77
CA VAL A 658 -14.31 -19.80 -4.53
C VAL A 658 -13.82 -20.05 -5.95
N ARG A 659 -12.64 -20.66 -6.14
CA ARG A 659 -12.09 -20.88 -7.48
C ARG A 659 -12.99 -21.78 -8.33
N SER A 660 -13.34 -22.96 -7.83
CA SER A 660 -14.15 -23.93 -8.57
C SER A 660 -15.57 -23.42 -8.81
N GLY A 661 -16.17 -22.72 -7.86
CA GLY A 661 -17.50 -22.13 -8.00
C GLY A 661 -17.54 -21.02 -9.05
N LEU A 662 -16.57 -20.10 -9.05
CA LEU A 662 -16.49 -19.06 -10.07
C LEU A 662 -16.21 -19.63 -11.47
N ILE A 663 -15.29 -20.60 -11.60
CA ILE A 663 -15.04 -21.28 -12.88
C ILE A 663 -16.33 -21.95 -13.40
N ALA A 664 -17.08 -22.65 -12.54
CA ALA A 664 -18.33 -23.27 -12.96
C ALA A 664 -19.34 -22.25 -13.52
N ARG A 665 -19.44 -21.05 -12.91
CA ARG A 665 -20.30 -19.98 -13.45
C ARG A 665 -19.81 -19.42 -14.77
N ILE A 666 -18.49 -19.30 -14.96
CA ILE A 666 -17.89 -18.87 -16.22
C ILE A 666 -18.17 -19.90 -17.33
N GLU A 667 -18.04 -21.19 -17.04
CA GLU A 667 -18.31 -22.26 -17.99
C GLU A 667 -19.79 -22.33 -18.37
N GLU A 668 -20.72 -22.11 -17.44
CA GLU A 668 -22.16 -21.99 -17.74
C GLU A 668 -22.44 -20.84 -18.74
N VAL A 669 -21.79 -19.69 -18.56
CA VAL A 669 -21.86 -18.57 -19.51
C VAL A 669 -21.26 -18.95 -20.86
N ALA A 670 -20.12 -19.66 -20.87
CA ALA A 670 -19.48 -20.12 -22.10
C ALA A 670 -20.33 -21.16 -22.86
N GLU A 671 -21.05 -22.03 -22.16
CA GLU A 671 -21.99 -22.99 -22.76
C GLU A 671 -23.17 -22.28 -23.41
N ALA A 672 -23.74 -21.28 -22.74
CA ALA A 672 -24.83 -20.48 -23.28
C ALA A 672 -24.41 -19.69 -24.54
N ALA A 673 -23.21 -19.10 -24.52
CA ALA A 673 -22.65 -18.40 -25.68
C ALA A 673 -22.42 -19.35 -26.87
N ARG A 674 -21.87 -20.55 -26.61
CA ARG A 674 -21.74 -21.61 -27.64
C ARG A 674 -23.08 -22.04 -28.25
N ALA A 675 -24.16 -21.98 -27.48
CA ALA A 675 -25.51 -22.26 -27.96
C ALA A 675 -26.13 -21.11 -28.79
N GLY A 676 -25.39 -20.02 -29.00
CA GLY A 676 -25.84 -18.84 -29.75
C GLY A 676 -26.61 -17.81 -28.92
N GLY A 677 -26.67 -17.98 -27.59
CA GLY A 677 -27.28 -17.00 -26.69
C GLY A 677 -26.36 -15.83 -26.38
N SER A 678 -26.93 -14.66 -26.09
CA SER A 678 -26.15 -13.54 -25.55
C SER A 678 -25.81 -13.83 -24.09
N ALA A 679 -24.52 -13.83 -23.75
CA ALA A 679 -24.07 -14.14 -22.40
C ALA A 679 -22.88 -13.23 -22.00
N THR A 680 -22.82 -12.86 -20.73
CA THR A 680 -21.87 -11.89 -20.22
C THR A 680 -21.28 -12.32 -18.88
N VAL A 681 -19.95 -12.22 -18.78
CA VAL A 681 -19.21 -12.27 -17.52
C VAL A 681 -18.73 -10.86 -17.18
N GLN A 682 -19.02 -10.37 -15.97
CA GLN A 682 -18.51 -9.08 -15.51
C GLN A 682 -17.87 -9.24 -14.13
N ILE A 683 -16.61 -8.84 -14.00
CA ILE A 683 -15.84 -9.02 -12.77
C ILE A 683 -15.19 -7.71 -12.36
N LYS A 684 -15.48 -7.25 -11.15
CA LYS A 684 -14.76 -6.17 -10.47
C LYS A 684 -13.87 -6.75 -9.38
N VAL A 685 -12.56 -6.47 -9.42
CA VAL A 685 -11.58 -6.96 -8.41
C VAL A 685 -10.42 -6.00 -8.21
N ASN A 686 -9.63 -6.19 -7.15
CA ASN A 686 -8.38 -5.44 -6.99
C ASN A 686 -7.23 -6.05 -7.77
N SER A 687 -7.25 -7.36 -8.01
CA SER A 687 -6.21 -8.05 -8.76
C SER A 687 -6.75 -9.30 -9.46
N MET A 688 -6.29 -9.51 -10.69
CA MET A 688 -6.60 -10.64 -11.56
C MET A 688 -5.31 -11.35 -11.97
N VAL A 689 -4.99 -12.50 -11.36
CA VAL A 689 -3.71 -13.21 -11.53
C VAL A 689 -3.86 -14.73 -11.63
N ASP A 690 -4.91 -15.32 -11.03
CA ASP A 690 -5.10 -16.78 -11.04
C ASP A 690 -5.30 -17.32 -12.47
N GLU A 691 -4.38 -18.18 -12.90
CA GLU A 691 -4.31 -18.68 -14.27
C GLU A 691 -5.54 -19.51 -14.64
N LYS A 692 -6.10 -20.26 -13.68
CA LYS A 692 -7.27 -21.12 -13.93
C LYS A 692 -8.52 -20.30 -14.20
N ILE A 693 -8.70 -19.20 -13.47
CA ILE A 693 -9.81 -18.28 -13.71
C ILE A 693 -9.60 -17.52 -15.02
N ILE A 694 -8.39 -17.00 -15.27
CA ILE A 694 -8.08 -16.29 -16.53
C ILE A 694 -8.28 -17.21 -17.74
N ASP A 695 -7.83 -18.46 -17.67
CA ASP A 695 -8.04 -19.45 -18.74
C ASP A 695 -9.53 -19.73 -18.99
N ALA A 696 -10.36 -19.79 -17.93
CA ALA A 696 -11.79 -19.92 -18.08
C ALA A 696 -12.41 -18.69 -18.78
N LEU A 697 -11.93 -17.48 -18.48
CA LEU A 697 -12.36 -16.25 -19.16
C LEU A 697 -11.96 -16.25 -20.65
N TYR A 698 -10.76 -16.72 -20.99
CA TYR A 698 -10.35 -16.88 -22.40
C TYR A 698 -11.26 -17.88 -23.13
N ARG A 699 -11.56 -19.04 -22.51
CA ARG A 699 -12.50 -20.01 -23.10
C ARG A 699 -13.91 -19.44 -23.26
N ALA A 700 -14.39 -18.64 -22.31
CA ALA A 700 -15.67 -17.95 -22.44
C ALA A 700 -15.67 -16.94 -23.60
N SER A 701 -14.58 -16.17 -23.77
CA SER A 701 -14.41 -15.27 -24.92
C SER A 701 -14.40 -16.04 -26.25
N GLN A 702 -13.67 -17.16 -26.34
CA GLN A 702 -13.64 -18.02 -27.53
C GLN A 702 -15.00 -18.64 -27.85
N ALA A 703 -15.82 -18.89 -26.83
CA ALA A 703 -17.20 -19.35 -26.98
C ALA A 703 -18.16 -18.24 -27.45
N GLY A 704 -17.71 -16.99 -27.56
CA GLY A 704 -18.51 -15.83 -27.98
C GLY A 704 -19.13 -15.04 -26.83
N ALA A 705 -18.81 -15.35 -25.57
CA ALA A 705 -19.32 -14.57 -24.44
C ALA A 705 -18.60 -13.22 -24.32
N HIS A 706 -19.34 -12.18 -23.96
CA HIS A 706 -18.75 -10.87 -23.62
C HIS A 706 -18.16 -10.92 -22.21
N VAL A 707 -16.93 -10.45 -22.04
CA VAL A 707 -16.25 -10.45 -20.73
C VAL A 707 -15.76 -9.04 -20.40
N ASP A 708 -16.24 -8.49 -19.30
CA ASP A 708 -15.77 -7.22 -18.75
C ASP A 708 -15.00 -7.45 -17.44
N VAL A 709 -13.78 -6.94 -17.36
CA VAL A 709 -12.96 -7.00 -16.14
C VAL A 709 -12.60 -5.59 -15.69
N TRP A 710 -13.20 -5.14 -14.60
CA TRP A 710 -12.81 -3.93 -13.90
C TRP A 710 -11.77 -4.28 -12.81
N VAL A 711 -10.51 -4.01 -13.10
CA VAL A 711 -9.37 -4.32 -12.21
C VAL A 711 -8.53 -3.08 -11.95
N ARG A 712 -8.52 -2.63 -10.70
CA ARG A 712 -7.80 -1.40 -10.33
C ARG A 712 -6.30 -1.60 -10.10
N GLY A 713 -5.84 -2.82 -9.85
CA GLY A 713 -4.44 -3.14 -9.51
C GLY A 713 -3.77 -4.02 -10.56
N ILE A 714 -3.25 -5.16 -10.12
CA ILE A 714 -2.52 -6.12 -10.97
C ILE A 714 -3.49 -6.88 -11.88
N CYS A 715 -3.17 -6.97 -13.16
CA CYS A 715 -3.88 -7.79 -14.14
C CYS A 715 -2.88 -8.61 -14.97
N ALA A 716 -2.96 -9.93 -14.86
CA ALA A 716 -2.22 -10.87 -15.71
C ALA A 716 -3.03 -11.29 -16.96
N LEU A 717 -4.31 -10.88 -17.05
CA LEU A 717 -5.17 -11.15 -18.21
C LEU A 717 -4.78 -10.20 -19.36
N ARG A 718 -4.67 -10.75 -20.56
CA ARG A 718 -4.36 -10.04 -21.81
C ARG A 718 -5.64 -9.92 -22.66
N PRO A 719 -6.26 -8.74 -22.78
CA PRO A 719 -7.48 -8.53 -23.56
C PRO A 719 -7.21 -8.38 -25.07
N GLY A 720 -8.24 -8.47 -25.90
CA GLY A 720 -8.21 -8.04 -27.30
C GLY A 720 -7.40 -8.91 -28.27
N VAL A 721 -6.96 -10.11 -27.88
CA VAL A 721 -6.18 -11.01 -28.76
C VAL A 721 -7.13 -11.81 -29.65
N PRO A 722 -7.03 -11.72 -30.98
CA PRO A 722 -7.87 -12.49 -31.91
C PRO A 722 -7.83 -13.99 -31.62
N GLY A 723 -9.00 -14.65 -31.59
CA GLY A 723 -9.10 -16.09 -31.32
C GLY A 723 -8.81 -16.52 -29.88
N MET A 724 -8.58 -15.58 -28.94
CA MET A 724 -8.38 -15.87 -27.52
C MET A 724 -9.20 -14.95 -26.60
N SER A 725 -9.06 -13.64 -26.76
CA SER A 725 -9.63 -12.64 -25.85
C SER A 725 -10.25 -11.43 -26.56
N GLU A 726 -10.65 -11.58 -27.83
CA GLU A 726 -11.29 -10.53 -28.64
C GLU A 726 -12.59 -9.98 -28.02
N ASN A 727 -13.29 -10.78 -27.22
CA ASN A 727 -14.52 -10.38 -26.52
C ASN A 727 -14.26 -9.92 -25.07
N ILE A 728 -12.99 -9.75 -24.67
CA ILE A 728 -12.62 -9.33 -23.32
C ILE A 728 -12.20 -7.87 -23.31
N ARG A 729 -12.85 -7.07 -22.46
CA ARG A 729 -12.47 -5.69 -22.15
C ARG A 729 -11.97 -5.60 -20.72
N VAL A 730 -10.87 -4.88 -20.51
CA VAL A 730 -10.28 -4.68 -19.19
C VAL A 730 -10.12 -3.20 -18.91
N ARG A 731 -10.70 -2.75 -17.79
CA ARG A 731 -10.65 -1.35 -17.37
C ARG A 731 -10.20 -1.17 -15.93
N SER A 732 -9.71 0.03 -15.64
CA SER A 732 -9.37 0.46 -14.30
C SER A 732 -9.90 1.85 -14.03
N VAL A 733 -10.38 2.06 -12.81
CA VAL A 733 -10.80 3.37 -12.31
C VAL A 733 -9.97 3.66 -11.08
N LEU A 734 -9.34 4.83 -11.08
CA LEU A 734 -8.57 5.39 -9.97
C LEU A 734 -9.01 6.84 -9.80
N GLY A 735 -9.01 7.33 -8.56
CA GLY A 735 -9.46 8.68 -8.26
C GLY A 735 -9.40 8.97 -6.77
N ARG A 736 -10.37 9.76 -6.30
CA ARG A 736 -10.52 10.18 -4.89
C ARG A 736 -10.57 9.01 -3.90
N PHE A 737 -11.28 7.94 -4.24
CA PHE A 737 -11.40 6.75 -3.43
C PHE A 737 -10.61 5.59 -4.02
N LEU A 738 -10.13 4.72 -3.15
CA LEU A 738 -9.50 3.48 -3.54
C LEU A 738 -10.57 2.44 -3.87
N GLU A 739 -10.79 2.17 -5.16
CA GLU A 739 -11.63 1.05 -5.61
C GLU A 739 -11.20 -0.23 -4.90
N HIS A 740 -12.11 -0.85 -4.13
CA HIS A 740 -11.75 -2.00 -3.28
C HIS A 740 -12.81 -3.10 -3.23
N SER A 741 -14.05 -2.83 -3.63
CA SER A 741 -15.08 -3.87 -3.70
C SER A 741 -14.76 -4.94 -4.73
N ARG A 742 -15.31 -6.14 -4.51
CA ARG A 742 -15.26 -7.25 -5.47
C ARG A 742 -16.67 -7.70 -5.81
N VAL A 743 -16.96 -7.76 -7.10
CA VAL A 743 -18.27 -8.13 -7.65
C VAL A 743 -18.05 -9.11 -8.79
N PHE A 744 -18.82 -10.19 -8.81
CA PHE A 744 -18.79 -11.20 -9.88
C PHE A 744 -20.21 -11.38 -10.38
N ARG A 745 -20.46 -11.03 -11.64
CA ARG A 745 -21.77 -11.11 -12.29
C ARG A 745 -21.69 -12.03 -13.50
N PHE A 746 -22.63 -12.96 -13.58
CA PHE A 746 -22.78 -13.91 -14.66
C PHE A 746 -24.21 -13.82 -15.16
N ALA A 747 -24.39 -13.43 -16.42
CA ALA A 747 -25.70 -13.20 -17.02
C ALA A 747 -25.82 -13.96 -18.33
N VAL A 748 -26.95 -14.64 -18.52
CA VAL A 748 -27.33 -15.33 -19.76
C VAL A 748 -28.69 -14.79 -20.17
N ASP A 749 -28.83 -14.37 -21.42
CA ASP A 749 -30.10 -13.84 -21.93
C ASP A 749 -31.22 -14.88 -21.87
N GLY A 750 -32.40 -14.47 -21.37
CA GLY A 750 -33.51 -15.37 -21.07
C GLY A 750 -33.28 -16.38 -19.93
N GLY A 751 -32.14 -16.31 -19.22
CA GLY A 751 -31.77 -17.19 -18.12
C GLY A 751 -31.62 -16.48 -16.76
N ASP A 752 -31.10 -17.22 -15.78
CA ASP A 752 -30.88 -16.70 -14.43
C ASP A 752 -29.59 -15.85 -14.35
N GLU A 753 -29.69 -14.68 -13.72
CA GLU A 753 -28.55 -13.83 -13.40
C GLU A 753 -27.98 -14.18 -12.01
N THR A 754 -26.67 -14.42 -11.93
CA THR A 754 -25.99 -14.71 -10.68
C THR A 754 -24.98 -13.62 -10.34
N VAL A 755 -25.09 -13.06 -9.13
CA VAL A 755 -24.16 -12.03 -8.62
C VAL A 755 -23.58 -12.43 -7.28
N TYR A 756 -22.27 -12.28 -7.12
CA TYR A 756 -21.55 -12.46 -5.85
C TYR A 756 -20.81 -11.19 -5.45
N ILE A 757 -20.74 -10.95 -4.14
CA ILE A 757 -19.82 -9.97 -3.54
C ILE A 757 -19.03 -10.62 -2.40
N GLY A 758 -17.86 -10.09 -2.07
CA GLY A 758 -17.14 -10.51 -0.87
C GLY A 758 -15.65 -10.19 -0.87
N SER A 759 -14.88 -10.94 -0.10
CA SER A 759 -13.51 -10.54 0.27
C SER A 759 -12.41 -11.00 -0.69
N ALA A 760 -12.71 -11.94 -1.61
CA ALA A 760 -11.71 -12.60 -2.44
C ALA A 760 -11.31 -11.77 -3.67
N ASP A 761 -10.00 -11.51 -3.83
CA ASP A 761 -9.40 -11.19 -5.13
C ASP A 761 -8.96 -12.47 -5.86
N MET A 762 -8.65 -12.36 -7.15
CA MET A 762 -8.27 -13.51 -7.98
C MET A 762 -6.74 -13.70 -7.99
N MET A 763 -6.16 -14.03 -6.84
CA MET A 763 -4.73 -14.34 -6.70
C MET A 763 -4.55 -15.65 -5.92
N HIS A 764 -3.45 -16.39 -6.17
CA HIS A 764 -3.16 -17.67 -5.49
C HIS A 764 -3.27 -17.58 -3.97
N ARG A 765 -2.72 -16.51 -3.36
CA ARG A 765 -2.78 -16.36 -1.90
C ARG A 765 -4.22 -16.21 -1.37
N ASN A 766 -5.14 -15.64 -2.15
CA ASN A 766 -6.54 -15.48 -1.76
C ASN A 766 -7.30 -16.80 -1.93
N LEU A 767 -6.96 -17.56 -2.97
CA LEU A 767 -7.70 -18.76 -3.34
C LEU A 767 -7.15 -20.04 -2.70
N ASP A 768 -5.89 -20.07 -2.27
CA ASP A 768 -5.23 -21.28 -1.73
C ASP A 768 -4.76 -21.13 -0.28
N ARG A 769 -4.35 -19.92 0.13
CA ARG A 769 -3.67 -19.67 1.41
C ARG A 769 -4.47 -18.77 2.37
N ARG A 770 -5.72 -18.48 2.04
CA ARG A 770 -6.60 -17.62 2.83
C ARG A 770 -7.99 -18.23 2.97
N VAL A 771 -8.65 -17.89 4.08
CA VAL A 771 -10.09 -18.02 4.21
C VAL A 771 -10.72 -16.72 3.74
N GLU A 772 -11.35 -16.79 2.57
CA GLU A 772 -12.13 -15.72 1.94
C GLU A 772 -13.57 -16.19 1.79
N ALA A 773 -14.52 -15.26 1.75
CA ALA A 773 -15.93 -15.58 1.58
C ALA A 773 -16.57 -14.67 0.53
N LEU A 774 -17.32 -15.26 -0.40
CA LEU A 774 -18.24 -14.58 -1.31
C LEU A 774 -19.67 -14.99 -0.97
N VAL A 775 -20.61 -14.04 -0.96
CA VAL A 775 -22.04 -14.29 -0.76
C VAL A 775 -22.79 -14.00 -2.06
N GLN A 776 -23.69 -14.90 -2.44
CA GLN A 776 -24.59 -14.68 -3.56
C GLN A 776 -25.65 -13.64 -3.19
N VAL A 777 -25.79 -12.59 -3.98
CA VAL A 777 -26.83 -11.56 -3.85
C VAL A 777 -28.05 -12.01 -4.65
N ILE A 778 -29.22 -12.11 -4.00
CA ILE A 778 -30.44 -12.65 -4.63
C ILE A 778 -31.58 -11.62 -4.73
N ASP A 779 -31.53 -10.52 -3.98
CA ASP A 779 -32.55 -9.48 -4.11
C ASP A 779 -32.43 -8.82 -5.49
N PRO A 780 -33.48 -8.87 -6.34
CA PRO A 780 -33.42 -8.32 -7.69
C PRO A 780 -33.06 -6.82 -7.74
N LYS A 781 -33.35 -6.05 -6.69
CA LYS A 781 -32.96 -4.62 -6.62
C LYS A 781 -31.45 -4.47 -6.46
N HIS A 782 -30.84 -5.30 -5.62
CA HIS A 782 -29.40 -5.28 -5.40
C HIS A 782 -28.64 -5.84 -6.60
N VAL A 783 -29.15 -6.91 -7.21
CA VAL A 783 -28.61 -7.47 -8.47
C VAL A 783 -28.56 -6.40 -9.56
N ARG A 784 -29.69 -5.69 -9.79
CA ARG A 784 -29.72 -4.57 -10.75
C ARG A 784 -28.76 -3.45 -10.38
N ALA A 785 -28.71 -3.03 -9.13
CA ALA A 785 -27.81 -1.95 -8.70
C ALA A 785 -26.32 -2.29 -8.90
N LEU A 786 -25.93 -3.56 -8.70
CA LEU A 786 -24.58 -4.04 -8.95
C LEU A 786 -24.29 -4.13 -10.46
N GLY A 787 -25.28 -4.53 -11.27
CA GLY A 787 -25.18 -4.49 -12.73
C GLY A 787 -25.01 -3.05 -13.26
N GLU A 788 -25.77 -2.10 -12.74
CA GLU A 788 -25.65 -0.66 -13.08
C GLU A 788 -24.28 -0.09 -12.69
N LEU A 789 -23.75 -0.47 -11.52
CA LEU A 789 -22.39 -0.09 -11.09
C LEU A 789 -21.32 -0.61 -12.06
N LEU A 790 -21.40 -1.89 -12.44
CA LEU A 790 -20.47 -2.49 -13.39
C LEU A 790 -20.59 -1.84 -14.77
N ALA A 791 -21.81 -1.57 -15.24
CA ALA A 791 -22.06 -0.88 -16.50
C ALA A 791 -21.47 0.54 -16.51
N LEU A 792 -21.61 1.29 -15.41
CA LEU A 792 -21.02 2.62 -15.27
C LEU A 792 -19.48 2.57 -15.39
N GLY A 793 -18.82 1.68 -14.65
CA GLY A 793 -17.35 1.56 -14.72
C GLY A 793 -16.82 1.02 -16.05
N MET A 794 -17.66 0.36 -16.85
CA MET A 794 -17.31 -0.21 -18.15
C MET A 794 -17.83 0.60 -19.34
N ALA A 795 -18.46 1.75 -19.12
CA ALA A 795 -19.02 2.59 -20.18
C ALA A 795 -17.93 3.42 -20.87
N ASP A 796 -17.98 3.54 -22.20
CA ASP A 796 -17.07 4.41 -22.97
C ASP A 796 -17.19 5.89 -22.60
N THR A 797 -18.29 6.28 -21.96
CA THR A 797 -18.55 7.62 -21.46
C THR A 797 -17.94 7.90 -20.08
N SER A 798 -17.25 6.93 -19.49
CA SER A 798 -16.67 7.03 -18.14
C SER A 798 -15.15 7.10 -18.19
N ALA A 799 -14.61 8.05 -17.43
CA ALA A 799 -13.18 8.24 -17.30
C ALA A 799 -12.53 7.00 -16.66
N SER A 800 -11.64 6.35 -17.40
CA SER A 800 -10.99 5.10 -16.98
C SER A 800 -9.71 4.84 -17.78
N TRP A 801 -8.94 3.85 -17.33
CA TRP A 801 -7.80 3.33 -18.08
C TRP A 801 -8.20 2.02 -18.75
N HIS A 802 -7.84 1.84 -20.01
CA HIS A 802 -8.09 0.62 -20.78
C HIS A 802 -6.78 -0.16 -20.94
N LEU A 803 -6.80 -1.45 -20.63
CA LEU A 803 -5.65 -2.32 -20.88
C LEU A 803 -5.71 -2.80 -22.33
N GLN A 804 -4.64 -2.58 -23.07
CA GLN A 804 -4.50 -2.98 -24.47
C GLN A 804 -3.87 -4.38 -24.60
N ALA A 805 -3.91 -4.95 -25.81
CA ALA A 805 -3.50 -6.34 -26.08
C ALA A 805 -1.99 -6.61 -25.92
N ASP A 806 -1.16 -5.58 -26.03
CA ASP A 806 0.27 -5.61 -25.75
C ASP A 806 0.61 -5.46 -24.25
N GLY A 807 -0.40 -5.16 -23.42
CA GLY A 807 -0.28 -5.02 -21.98
C GLY A 807 -0.09 -3.58 -21.47
N HIS A 808 -0.17 -2.54 -22.30
CA HIS A 808 -0.13 -1.16 -21.84
C HIS A 808 -1.50 -0.66 -21.37
N TRP A 809 -1.51 0.31 -20.45
CA TRP A 809 -2.71 0.99 -20.01
C TRP A 809 -2.80 2.34 -20.71
N GLU A 810 -3.92 2.61 -21.37
CA GLU A 810 -4.21 3.89 -22.02
C GLU A 810 -5.28 4.63 -21.22
N ARG A 811 -5.07 5.93 -20.97
CA ARG A 811 -5.99 6.75 -20.18
C ARG A 811 -7.08 7.38 -21.06
N HIS A 812 -8.31 6.90 -20.94
CA HIS A 812 -9.49 7.47 -21.59
C HIS A 812 -10.28 8.32 -20.60
N HIS A 813 -10.05 9.62 -20.59
CA HIS A 813 -10.68 10.55 -19.64
C HIS A 813 -11.33 11.76 -20.32
N LYS A 814 -11.20 11.88 -21.64
CA LYS A 814 -11.79 12.95 -22.45
C LYS A 814 -12.50 12.36 -23.67
N ASP A 815 -13.53 13.04 -24.14
CA ASP A 815 -14.21 12.69 -25.38
C ASP A 815 -13.48 13.24 -26.62
N ALA A 816 -14.05 13.01 -27.81
CA ALA A 816 -13.46 13.48 -29.07
C ALA A 816 -13.40 15.02 -29.20
N SER A 817 -14.17 15.75 -28.39
CA SER A 817 -14.18 17.22 -28.34
C SER A 817 -13.16 17.77 -27.31
N GLY A 818 -12.56 16.89 -26.51
CA GLY A 818 -11.65 17.25 -25.42
C GLY A 818 -12.34 17.50 -24.08
N ASP A 819 -13.65 17.27 -23.98
CA ASP A 819 -14.41 17.47 -22.75
C ASP A 819 -14.23 16.28 -21.79
N PRO A 820 -14.14 16.50 -20.46
CA PRO A 820 -13.98 15.42 -19.50
C PRO A 820 -15.12 14.40 -19.54
N LEU A 821 -14.77 13.12 -19.55
CA LEU A 821 -15.71 12.01 -19.38
C LEU A 821 -16.23 11.94 -17.94
N ILE A 822 -17.25 11.12 -17.73
CA ILE A 822 -17.88 10.95 -16.41
C ILE A 822 -16.86 10.34 -15.43
N ASP A 823 -16.49 11.08 -14.40
CA ASP A 823 -15.82 10.52 -13.23
C ASP A 823 -16.82 9.66 -12.43
N VAL A 824 -16.55 8.36 -12.37
CA VAL A 824 -17.43 7.36 -11.75
C VAL A 824 -17.67 7.68 -10.26
N GLN A 825 -16.67 8.13 -9.54
CA GLN A 825 -16.76 8.38 -8.10
C GLN A 825 -17.51 9.68 -7.81
N ALA A 826 -17.29 10.72 -8.61
CA ALA A 826 -18.04 11.97 -8.55
C ALA A 826 -19.52 11.76 -8.89
N ASP A 827 -19.83 10.95 -9.91
CA ASP A 827 -21.22 10.60 -10.25
C ASP A 827 -21.89 9.82 -9.11
N LEU A 828 -21.19 8.85 -8.50
CA LEU A 828 -21.70 8.11 -7.35
C LEU A 828 -21.93 9.03 -6.14
N ILE A 829 -21.02 9.98 -5.85
CA ILE A 829 -21.24 11.01 -4.81
C ILE A 829 -22.54 11.78 -5.08
N ALA A 830 -22.72 12.27 -6.30
CA ALA A 830 -23.91 13.05 -6.69
C ALA A 830 -25.19 12.20 -6.62
N THR A 831 -25.14 10.97 -7.10
CA THR A 831 -26.25 10.01 -7.09
C THR A 831 -26.69 9.69 -5.66
N TYR A 832 -25.77 9.37 -4.76
CA TYR A 832 -26.08 9.07 -3.37
C TYR A 832 -26.56 10.30 -2.59
N ALA A 833 -26.07 11.50 -2.91
CA ALA A 833 -26.62 12.74 -2.36
C ALA A 833 -28.10 12.94 -2.74
N ARG A 834 -28.50 12.61 -3.97
CA ARG A 834 -29.88 12.74 -4.48
C ARG A 834 -30.83 11.65 -3.97
N ARG A 835 -30.34 10.45 -3.61
CA ARG A 835 -31.17 9.32 -3.12
C ARG A 835 -32.07 9.74 -1.93
N ARG A 836 -31.58 10.60 -1.04
CA ARG A 836 -32.35 11.11 0.11
C ARG A 836 -33.45 12.10 -0.26
N THR A 837 -33.21 13.00 -1.21
CA THR A 837 -34.21 14.02 -1.61
C THR A 837 -35.46 13.39 -2.21
N LYS A 838 -35.33 12.26 -2.93
CA LYS A 838 -36.49 11.49 -3.43
C LYS A 838 -37.21 10.72 -2.33
N ALA A 839 -36.50 10.21 -1.32
CA ALA A 839 -37.08 9.52 -0.18
C ALA A 839 -37.82 10.48 0.78
N GLN A 840 -37.35 11.72 0.94
CA GLN A 840 -38.01 12.76 1.75
C GLN A 840 -39.26 13.37 1.10
N ARG A 841 -39.43 13.21 -0.22
CA ARG A 841 -40.58 13.72 -0.99
C ARG A 841 -41.69 12.68 -1.19
N ARG A 842 -41.44 11.42 -0.83
CA ARG A 842 -42.41 10.31 -0.82
C ARG A 842 -42.79 10.03 0.61
#